data_AF-A0A9E1R3U7-F1
#
_entry.id   AF-A0A9E1R3U7-F1
#
_cell.length_a   1.000
_cell.length_b   1.000
_cell.length_c   1.000
_cell.angle_alpha   90.00
_cell.angle_beta   90.00
_cell.angle_gamma   90.00
#
_symmetry.space_group_name_H-M   'P 1'
#
loop_
_entity.id
_entity.type
_entity.pdbx_description
1 polymer ?
#
loop_
_entity_poly.entity_id
_entity_poly.type
_entity_poly.pdbx_seq_one_letter_code
_entity_poly.pdbx_strand_id
1 'polypeptide(L)'
;MKIVLKIALLISLAVCEAKVKAVTIGLIGDSTVAVQSGWGPAFAGRFEARVKIVNYAKNGATLQALSKKLDELVQLQPDYVLIQFGHNDQKRYDTQVYKAYLQSYVDRIKKGGGKPIIVSSVTRRSFDKNGRIVSNLVQNEKYSYKATLTDYAKAAEALAKELNLPFIDLHTASIAHHNKIGREESMAYNFKEGDKTHFNRKGAEAITDLIIEELKTTVPELAVYLKAGKPADPIPAESVKSKFDLIRKAHIGNAEKFFENVLRKQNIIPLHGAFARLWLNREMPEANRLLRQAEQGIIKHEKGQGGMTVEIASSEHVKWQMRTWNRVYQLFHDKSRFYPGRLDAETQAVVERMFWLYVIKMSRFERAGLDHVWSIHGSENHEMMHYSNALLALQALKNSPEYKNRILPDGRSVKAHYEAWNTYYKEYCVSRAKHGLLVEVFSQYGPSYTLPEMMNMRDLSEDEVLRERMDKILHLIWADWAVGQIRGVRGGGRTRIYQDDSKSKGRLTGWGSGDRWRNMGQSFLGTREWWGPRQVPNHPIQGTTFVLATTGYRLPDVIMDIAQDVEGRGEYTYVARRIAKQKHMKAKDIPVKHSPWYAFEPTDPRMIGYDYCTPDYVMGSLMIDPKLPRVSSHLYQEGQDLPEGYPALTSQNRYHGIVFASDLNARVVPQCEGLANGKTYGEQQAVQHENVLLVQRHAKAKTTGDMRVIWGGKGMKTRIVERSGWQILREGNAWLGVKGFSRTKSNASCGSSWDNEVILRMNDGKAPVALIAGRSEDHADIEAFANYLGTFSGEPRDGWFKLSGGKDEKLTLSLHLSSEGIPRVNGTSINLAPKKLFDSPFIQSKHGSGIVNIRKGQRRLTIDLGSTGSER
;
A
#
# COMPACT_ATOMS: atom_id res chain seq x y z
N MET A 1 -49.59 -19.75 42.15
CA MET A 1 -48.66 -19.78 40.99
C MET A 1 -48.68 -18.53 40.11
N LYS A 2 -49.84 -17.95 39.76
CA LYS A 2 -49.91 -16.76 38.87
C LYS A 2 -49.39 -15.44 39.49
N ILE A 3 -49.36 -15.30 40.82
CA ILE A 3 -48.84 -14.10 41.51
C ILE A 3 -47.31 -14.13 41.63
N VAL A 4 -46.73 -15.30 41.89
CA VAL A 4 -45.27 -15.49 41.95
C VAL A 4 -44.63 -15.31 40.57
N LEU A 5 -45.30 -15.73 39.49
CA LEU A 5 -44.83 -15.47 38.12
C LEU A 5 -44.89 -13.99 37.74
N LYS A 6 -45.87 -13.21 38.24
CA LYS A 6 -45.94 -11.77 37.97
C LYS A 6 -44.86 -10.99 38.73
N ILE A 7 -44.52 -11.39 39.95
CA ILE A 7 -43.43 -10.76 40.73
C ILE A 7 -42.07 -11.12 40.14
N ALA A 8 -41.86 -12.36 39.67
CA ALA A 8 -40.63 -12.76 38.98
C ALA A 8 -40.46 -12.06 37.62
N LEU A 9 -41.56 -11.81 36.88
CA LEU A 9 -41.52 -11.08 35.61
C LEU A 9 -41.34 -9.55 35.82
N LEU A 10 -41.84 -8.99 36.92
CA LEU A 10 -41.59 -7.60 37.31
C LEU A 10 -40.17 -7.38 37.86
N ILE A 11 -39.57 -8.37 38.53
CA ILE A 11 -38.16 -8.32 38.95
C ILE A 11 -37.22 -8.53 37.75
N SER A 12 -37.62 -9.32 36.73
CA SER A 12 -36.86 -9.46 35.47
C SER A 12 -36.97 -8.25 34.53
N LEU A 13 -38.00 -7.40 34.69
CA LEU A 13 -38.14 -6.12 33.99
C LEU A 13 -37.59 -4.92 34.80
N ALA A 14 -37.27 -5.13 36.08
CA ALA A 14 -36.62 -4.17 36.97
C ALA A 14 -35.12 -4.42 37.19
N VAL A 15 -34.54 -5.46 36.56
CA VAL A 15 -33.15 -5.38 36.10
C VAL A 15 -33.14 -4.43 34.90
N CYS A 16 -33.45 -3.16 35.21
CA CYS A 16 -33.27 -2.03 34.34
C CYS A 16 -31.89 -2.17 33.68
N GLU A 17 -31.84 -1.85 32.40
CA GLU A 17 -30.67 -1.24 31.80
C GLU A 17 -30.23 -0.07 32.70
N ALA A 18 -29.41 -0.35 33.70
CA ALA A 18 -28.49 0.63 34.22
C ALA A 18 -27.58 0.91 33.03
N LYS A 19 -27.95 1.91 32.21
CA LYS A 19 -27.04 2.55 31.27
C LYS A 19 -25.80 2.90 32.08
N VAL A 20 -24.77 2.05 32.00
CA VAL A 20 -23.52 2.29 32.70
C VAL A 20 -23.00 3.62 32.17
N LYS A 21 -22.96 4.62 33.04
CA LYS A 21 -22.70 6.03 32.71
C LYS A 21 -21.39 6.12 31.91
N ALA A 22 -21.38 6.92 30.84
CA ALA A 22 -20.13 7.25 30.16
C ALA A 22 -19.22 8.03 31.12
N VAL A 23 -17.95 7.67 31.18
CA VAL A 23 -16.97 8.25 32.12
C VAL A 23 -15.90 9.01 31.34
N THR A 24 -15.57 10.22 31.77
CA THR A 24 -14.43 10.99 31.24
C THR A 24 -13.26 10.94 32.21
N ILE A 25 -12.08 10.53 31.72
CA ILE A 25 -10.84 10.51 32.49
C ILE A 25 -9.86 11.50 31.86
N GLY A 26 -9.47 12.51 32.63
CA GLY A 26 -8.39 13.43 32.30
C GLY A 26 -7.03 12.86 32.67
N LEU A 27 -6.03 13.03 31.82
CA LEU A 27 -4.62 12.78 32.14
C LEU A 27 -3.87 14.10 32.10
N ILE A 28 -3.09 14.38 33.14
CA ILE A 28 -2.21 15.56 33.16
C ILE A 28 -0.83 15.18 33.71
N GLY A 29 0.22 15.59 33.02
CA GLY A 29 1.58 15.20 33.36
C GLY A 29 2.66 15.68 32.41
N ASP A 30 3.85 15.12 32.57
CA ASP A 30 5.04 15.45 31.78
C ASP A 30 5.19 14.56 30.52
N SER A 31 6.40 14.53 29.94
CA SER A 31 6.72 13.74 28.74
C SER A 31 6.54 12.23 28.91
N THR A 32 6.50 11.72 30.14
CA THR A 32 6.27 10.30 30.44
C THR A 32 4.79 9.92 30.48
N VAL A 33 3.88 10.90 30.39
CA VAL A 33 2.43 10.73 30.20
C VAL A 33 1.97 11.18 28.81
N ALA A 34 2.67 12.16 28.23
CA ALA A 34 2.34 12.80 26.96
C ALA A 34 2.23 11.83 25.76
N VAL A 35 1.48 12.26 24.74
CA VAL A 35 1.13 11.44 23.57
C VAL A 35 2.34 10.86 22.83
N GLN A 36 3.43 11.60 22.74
CA GLN A 36 4.57 11.21 21.89
C GLN A 36 5.43 10.11 22.51
N SER A 37 5.64 10.16 23.83
CA SER A 37 6.73 9.42 24.48
C SER A 37 6.37 8.92 25.89
N GLY A 38 5.09 8.98 26.23
CA GLY A 38 4.54 8.61 27.51
C GLY A 38 3.56 7.43 27.43
N TRP A 39 3.07 6.99 28.59
CA TRP A 39 2.14 5.87 28.70
C TRP A 39 0.69 6.25 28.36
N GLY A 40 0.33 7.54 28.33
CA GLY A 40 -1.05 8.00 28.20
C GLY A 40 -1.85 7.40 27.03
N PRO A 41 -1.30 7.29 25.80
CA PRO A 41 -2.01 6.63 24.70
C PRO A 41 -2.24 5.13 24.93
N ALA A 42 -1.29 4.44 25.55
CA ALA A 42 -1.40 3.01 25.85
C ALA A 42 -2.45 2.78 26.94
N PHE A 43 -2.49 3.62 27.97
CA PHE A 43 -3.55 3.64 28.98
C PHE A 43 -4.91 3.89 28.37
N ALA A 44 -5.03 4.86 27.46
CA ALA A 44 -6.30 5.13 26.78
C ALA A 44 -6.82 3.91 26.01
N GLY A 45 -5.92 3.11 25.43
CA GLY A 45 -6.25 1.88 24.70
C GLY A 45 -6.84 0.75 25.55
N ARG A 46 -6.73 0.80 26.89
CA ARG A 46 -7.20 -0.24 27.82
C ARG A 46 -8.67 -0.14 28.19
N PHE A 47 -9.30 1.01 27.94
CA PHE A 47 -10.69 1.25 28.30
C PHE A 47 -11.65 1.03 27.14
N GLU A 48 -12.86 0.60 27.45
CA GLU A 48 -13.96 0.42 26.50
C GLU A 48 -14.41 1.75 25.86
N ALA A 49 -15.13 1.68 24.75
CA ALA A 49 -15.56 2.85 23.98
C ALA A 49 -16.42 3.87 24.76
N ARG A 50 -17.03 3.44 25.87
CA ARG A 50 -17.83 4.29 26.77
C ARG A 50 -17.00 5.16 27.72
N VAL A 51 -15.66 5.04 27.69
CA VAL A 51 -14.76 5.92 28.44
C VAL A 51 -14.07 6.89 27.49
N LYS A 52 -14.18 8.19 27.79
CA LYS A 52 -13.48 9.25 27.07
C LYS A 52 -12.19 9.59 27.81
N ILE A 53 -11.05 9.39 27.17
CA ILE A 53 -9.75 9.74 27.74
C ILE A 53 -9.28 11.06 27.13
N VAL A 54 -8.95 12.03 27.98
CA VAL A 54 -8.51 13.36 27.56
C VAL A 54 -7.11 13.63 28.10
N ASN A 55 -6.10 13.58 27.24
CA ASN A 55 -4.70 13.70 27.66
C ASN A 55 -4.13 15.10 27.42
N TYR A 56 -3.88 15.84 28.51
CA TYR A 56 -3.33 17.19 28.53
C TYR A 56 -1.84 17.21 28.94
N ALA A 57 -1.20 16.04 29.05
CA ALA A 57 0.21 15.96 29.36
C ALA A 57 1.09 16.52 28.24
N LYS A 58 2.21 17.15 28.62
CA LYS A 58 3.10 17.85 27.69
C LYS A 58 4.57 17.58 28.00
N ASN A 59 5.36 17.45 26.93
CA ASN A 59 6.80 17.23 27.07
C ASN A 59 7.49 18.37 27.82
N GLY A 60 8.38 18.02 28.75
CA GLY A 60 9.17 18.98 29.53
C GLY A 60 8.37 19.78 30.57
N ALA A 61 7.08 19.47 30.78
CA ALA A 61 6.24 20.19 31.72
C ALA A 61 6.60 19.93 33.18
N THR A 62 6.40 20.97 34.00
CA THR A 62 6.26 20.92 35.46
C THR A 62 4.82 21.24 35.85
N LEU A 63 4.45 21.01 37.11
CA LEU A 63 3.14 21.42 37.64
C LEU A 63 2.90 22.93 37.42
N GLN A 64 3.91 23.75 37.68
CA GLN A 64 3.82 25.20 37.45
C GLN A 64 3.54 25.52 35.96
N ALA A 65 4.26 24.86 35.03
CA ALA A 65 4.16 25.16 33.60
C ALA A 65 2.81 24.73 32.98
N LEU A 66 2.20 23.65 33.47
CA LEU A 66 0.88 23.20 32.99
C LEU A 66 -0.30 23.76 33.78
N SER A 67 -0.07 24.68 34.71
CA SER A 67 -1.13 25.16 35.60
C SER A 67 -2.35 25.67 34.82
N LYS A 68 -2.18 26.52 33.80
CA LYS A 68 -3.32 26.98 32.96
C LYS A 68 -3.99 25.87 32.15
N LYS A 69 -3.23 24.83 31.76
CA LYS A 69 -3.75 23.68 31.02
C LYS A 69 -4.58 22.76 31.90
N LEU A 70 -4.29 22.70 33.20
CA LEU A 70 -5.20 22.05 34.12
C LEU A 70 -6.57 22.75 34.17
N ASP A 71 -6.63 24.09 34.14
CA ASP A 71 -7.93 24.79 34.14
C ASP A 71 -8.76 24.45 32.89
N GLU A 72 -8.12 24.41 31.72
CA GLU A 72 -8.75 23.94 30.49
C GLU A 72 -9.23 22.49 30.58
N LEU A 73 -8.45 21.59 31.21
CA LEU A 73 -8.86 20.20 31.42
C LEU A 73 -10.07 20.11 32.37
N VAL A 74 -10.05 20.87 33.46
CA VAL A 74 -11.13 20.89 34.46
C VAL A 74 -12.42 21.46 33.88
N GLN A 75 -12.34 22.41 32.95
CA GLN A 75 -13.50 22.93 32.20
C GLN A 75 -14.22 21.85 31.37
N LEU A 76 -13.54 20.76 31.02
CA LEU A 76 -14.16 19.62 30.34
C LEU A 76 -14.94 18.70 31.31
N GLN A 77 -14.97 19.04 32.60
CA GLN A 77 -15.66 18.32 33.66
C GLN A 77 -15.36 16.81 33.66
N PRO A 78 -14.07 16.40 33.67
CA PRO A 78 -13.72 14.98 33.75
C PRO A 78 -14.18 14.39 35.09
N ASP A 79 -14.75 13.18 35.07
CA ASP A 79 -15.14 12.46 36.30
C ASP A 79 -13.89 12.10 37.14
N TYR A 80 -12.78 11.75 36.49
CA TYR A 80 -11.49 11.44 37.13
C TYR A 80 -10.34 12.20 36.46
N VAL A 81 -9.32 12.58 37.24
CA VAL A 81 -8.10 13.18 36.69
C VAL A 81 -6.87 12.51 37.29
N LEU A 82 -6.07 11.83 36.46
CA LEU A 82 -4.79 11.26 36.85
C LEU A 82 -3.70 12.33 36.71
N ILE A 83 -2.96 12.56 37.79
CA ILE A 83 -1.93 13.60 37.90
C ILE A 83 -0.57 12.93 38.11
N GLN A 84 0.36 13.08 37.17
CA GLN A 84 1.72 12.53 37.29
C GLN A 84 2.80 13.54 36.89
N PHE A 85 3.60 13.98 37.86
CA PHE A 85 4.71 14.91 37.69
C PHE A 85 5.91 14.54 38.56
N GLY A 86 7.08 15.11 38.27
CA GLY A 86 8.31 14.89 39.04
C GLY A 86 9.59 15.05 38.22
N HIS A 87 9.62 14.57 36.97
CA HIS A 87 10.85 14.49 36.18
C HIS A 87 11.50 15.85 35.88
N ASN A 88 10.66 16.87 35.68
CA ASN A 88 11.11 18.23 35.38
C ASN A 88 11.02 19.12 36.62
N ASP A 89 10.11 18.82 37.55
CA ASP A 89 9.92 19.54 38.81
C ASP A 89 11.17 19.41 39.68
N GLN A 90 11.80 18.23 39.72
CA GLN A 90 13.08 18.00 40.41
C GLN A 90 14.26 18.83 39.90
N LYS A 91 14.07 19.53 38.77
CA LYS A 91 15.06 20.43 38.19
C LYS A 91 14.69 21.90 38.42
N ARG A 92 13.58 22.23 39.08
CA ARG A 92 13.06 23.60 39.16
C ARG A 92 12.84 24.11 40.59
N TYR A 93 12.29 23.30 41.49
CA TYR A 93 12.05 23.67 42.89
C TYR A 93 12.00 22.43 43.78
N ASP A 94 12.17 22.60 45.10
CA ASP A 94 12.20 21.50 46.07
C ASP A 94 10.85 20.75 46.20
N THR A 95 10.84 19.70 47.02
CA THR A 95 9.67 18.85 47.24
C THR A 95 8.54 19.55 48.01
N GLN A 96 8.83 20.57 48.81
CA GLN A 96 7.81 21.35 49.53
C GLN A 96 7.02 22.22 48.54
N VAL A 97 7.72 22.91 47.63
CA VAL A 97 7.08 23.70 46.56
C VAL A 97 6.33 22.79 45.59
N TYR A 98 6.90 21.64 45.22
CA TYR A 98 6.20 20.64 44.40
C TYR A 98 4.88 20.19 45.04
N LYS A 99 4.92 19.86 46.34
CA LYS A 99 3.75 19.45 47.11
C LYS A 99 2.68 20.54 47.13
N ALA A 100 3.06 21.80 47.32
CA ALA A 100 2.14 22.94 47.28
C ALA A 100 1.46 23.10 45.89
N TYR A 101 2.20 22.93 44.79
CA TYR A 101 1.60 22.95 43.46
C TYR A 101 0.70 21.75 43.18
N LEU A 102 1.07 20.56 43.65
CA LEU A 102 0.25 19.37 43.49
C LEU A 102 -1.04 19.48 44.30
N GLN A 103 -0.99 20.05 45.51
CA GLN A 103 -2.17 20.40 46.31
C GLN A 103 -3.09 21.36 45.54
N SER A 104 -2.54 22.43 44.96
CA SER A 104 -3.32 23.37 44.14
C SER A 104 -4.05 22.69 42.99
N TYR A 105 -3.40 21.72 42.33
CA TYR A 105 -4.02 20.93 41.27
C TYR A 105 -5.20 20.11 41.79
N VAL A 106 -5.00 19.40 42.90
CA VAL A 106 -6.05 18.62 43.58
C VAL A 106 -7.25 19.50 43.92
N ASP A 107 -7.02 20.66 44.54
CA ASP A 107 -8.09 21.56 44.98
C ASP A 107 -8.93 22.05 43.80
N ARG A 108 -8.27 22.37 42.68
CA ARG A 108 -8.94 22.85 41.46
C ARG A 108 -9.72 21.73 40.75
N ILE A 109 -9.19 20.51 40.74
CA ILE A 109 -9.91 19.34 40.20
C ILE A 109 -11.16 19.05 41.04
N LYS A 110 -11.03 19.04 42.37
CA LYS A 110 -12.16 18.86 43.29
C LYS A 110 -13.20 19.97 43.12
N LYS A 111 -12.76 21.24 43.04
CA LYS A 111 -13.64 22.39 42.82
C LYS A 111 -14.41 22.31 41.49
N GLY A 112 -13.81 21.73 40.46
CA GLY A 112 -14.45 21.48 39.17
C GLY A 112 -15.32 20.22 39.12
N GLY A 113 -15.46 19.48 40.23
CA GLY A 113 -16.29 18.28 40.33
C GLY A 113 -15.60 16.97 39.92
N GLY A 114 -14.31 17.00 39.55
CA GLY A 114 -13.55 15.80 39.21
C GLY A 114 -12.93 15.11 40.43
N LYS A 115 -12.67 13.81 40.32
CA LYS A 115 -11.95 13.03 41.34
C LYS A 115 -10.46 12.96 41.01
N PRO A 116 -9.56 13.60 41.78
CA PRO A 116 -8.13 13.53 41.52
C PRO A 116 -7.56 12.19 41.96
N ILE A 117 -6.71 11.61 41.11
CA ILE A 117 -5.92 10.41 41.38
C ILE A 117 -4.46 10.81 41.21
N ILE A 118 -3.68 10.69 42.29
CA ILE A 118 -2.25 11.00 42.24
C ILE A 118 -1.50 9.76 41.78
N VAL A 119 -0.64 9.91 40.77
CA VAL A 119 0.24 8.86 40.27
C VAL A 119 1.68 9.32 40.52
N SER A 120 2.47 8.52 41.24
CA SER A 120 3.89 8.86 41.43
C SER A 120 4.64 8.81 40.09
N SER A 121 5.69 9.61 39.94
CA SER A 121 6.48 9.60 38.70
C SER A 121 7.10 8.23 38.46
N VAL A 122 7.00 7.71 37.25
CA VAL A 122 7.73 6.50 36.85
C VAL A 122 9.25 6.66 37.00
N THR A 123 9.96 5.58 37.35
CA THR A 123 11.42 5.65 37.55
C THR A 123 12.20 5.91 36.25
N ARG A 124 13.37 6.54 36.39
CA ARG A 124 14.37 6.57 35.31
C ARG A 124 15.06 5.22 35.25
N ARG A 125 15.39 4.76 34.05
CA ARG A 125 16.10 3.50 33.82
C ARG A 125 17.61 3.66 34.02
N SER A 126 18.02 4.22 35.16
CA SER A 126 19.41 4.33 35.58
C SER A 126 19.76 3.15 36.46
N PHE A 127 20.83 2.42 36.14
CA PHE A 127 21.24 1.22 36.86
C PHE A 127 22.61 1.41 37.51
N ASP A 128 22.78 0.89 38.73
CA ASP A 128 24.07 0.79 39.38
C ASP A 128 24.93 -0.35 38.80
N LYS A 129 26.12 -0.55 39.38
CA LYS A 129 27.07 -1.61 39.00
C LYS A 129 26.52 -3.03 39.22
N ASN A 130 25.51 -3.19 40.08
CA ASN A 130 24.88 -4.46 40.39
C ASN A 130 23.61 -4.71 39.55
N GLY A 131 23.33 -3.84 38.57
CA GLY A 131 22.16 -3.97 37.71
C GLY A 131 20.84 -3.63 38.40
N ARG A 132 20.87 -2.86 39.50
CA ARG A 132 19.66 -2.36 40.19
C ARG A 132 19.36 -0.91 39.84
N ILE A 133 18.08 -0.56 39.75
CA ILE A 133 17.63 0.81 39.50
C ILE A 133 18.09 1.73 40.65
N VAL A 134 18.67 2.86 40.28
CA VAL A 134 19.05 3.94 41.20
C VAL A 134 18.40 5.25 40.78
N SER A 135 17.89 5.96 41.79
CA SER A 135 17.30 7.28 41.63
C SER A 135 18.39 8.34 41.82
N ASN A 136 18.88 8.88 40.71
CA ASN A 136 20.00 9.83 40.74
C ASN A 136 19.63 11.14 41.45
N LEU A 137 20.57 11.66 42.24
CA LEU A 137 20.49 13.00 42.81
C LEU A 137 20.59 14.04 41.69
N VAL A 138 19.63 14.96 41.62
CA VAL A 138 19.70 16.11 40.73
C VAL A 138 20.02 17.35 41.57
N GLN A 139 21.11 18.01 41.21
CA GLN A 139 21.52 19.30 41.75
C GLN A 139 21.29 20.35 40.65
N ASN A 140 20.65 21.46 41.00
CA ASN A 140 20.51 22.59 40.11
C ASN A 140 21.42 23.73 40.58
N GLU A 141 22.31 24.24 39.73
CA GLU A 141 23.21 25.35 40.08
C GLU A 141 22.48 26.66 40.42
N LYS A 142 21.25 26.83 39.89
CA LYS A 142 20.38 27.98 40.12
C LYS A 142 19.59 27.90 41.43
N TYR A 143 19.44 26.73 42.04
CA TYR A 143 18.60 26.53 43.23
C TYR A 143 19.32 25.66 44.27
N SER A 144 19.37 26.08 45.53
CA SER A 144 20.21 25.48 46.57
C SER A 144 19.78 24.11 47.10
N TYR A 145 18.74 23.48 46.55
CA TYR A 145 18.24 22.17 47.02
C TYR A 145 18.80 21.00 46.20
N LYS A 146 18.84 19.82 46.81
CA LYS A 146 19.24 18.54 46.18
C LYS A 146 18.18 17.50 46.49
N ALA A 147 17.64 16.85 45.46
CA ALA A 147 16.62 15.82 45.62
C ALA A 147 16.70 14.80 44.48
N THR A 148 16.24 13.59 44.75
CA THR A 148 16.11 12.50 43.79
C THR A 148 14.67 12.39 43.32
N LEU A 149 14.42 11.70 42.21
CA LEU A 149 13.04 11.46 41.73
C LEU A 149 12.19 10.69 42.75
N THR A 150 12.82 9.83 43.56
CA THR A 150 12.19 9.11 44.67
C THR A 150 11.66 10.06 45.74
N ASP A 151 12.32 11.20 46.00
CA ASP A 151 11.85 12.18 46.98
C ASP A 151 10.58 12.89 46.50
N TYR A 152 10.45 13.14 45.19
CA TYR A 152 9.22 13.68 44.60
C TYR A 152 8.08 12.65 44.60
N ALA A 153 8.39 11.38 44.32
CA ALA A 153 7.42 10.29 44.43
C ALA A 153 6.88 10.16 45.87
N LYS A 154 7.75 10.22 46.88
CA LYS A 154 7.36 10.23 48.30
C LYS A 154 6.56 11.47 48.70
N ALA A 155 6.91 12.65 48.16
CA ALA A 155 6.13 13.87 48.40
C ALA A 155 4.71 13.77 47.82
N ALA A 156 4.56 13.16 46.64
CA ALA A 156 3.26 12.87 46.04
C ALA A 156 2.45 11.86 46.88
N GLU A 157 3.09 10.80 47.36
CA GLU A 157 2.50 9.81 48.27
C GLU A 157 2.04 10.45 49.59
N ALA A 158 2.90 11.24 50.23
CA ALA A 158 2.58 11.92 51.48
C ALA A 158 1.37 12.84 51.34
N LEU A 159 1.31 13.61 50.25
CA LEU A 159 0.16 14.46 49.96
C LEU A 159 -1.12 13.63 49.72
N ALA A 160 -1.02 12.54 48.97
CA ALA A 160 -2.17 11.67 48.72
C ALA A 160 -2.72 11.09 50.03
N LYS A 161 -1.85 10.68 50.97
CA LYS A 161 -2.23 10.22 52.30
C LYS A 161 -2.86 11.34 53.15
N GLU A 162 -2.23 12.50 53.21
CA GLU A 162 -2.72 13.66 53.97
C GLU A 162 -4.13 14.10 53.52
N LEU A 163 -4.41 14.01 52.23
CA LEU A 163 -5.69 14.40 51.64
C LEU A 163 -6.67 13.24 51.46
N ASN A 164 -6.31 12.03 51.90
CA ASN A 164 -7.06 10.79 51.74
C ASN A 164 -7.53 10.57 50.28
N LEU A 165 -6.59 10.61 49.34
CA LEU A 165 -6.81 10.46 47.90
C LEU A 165 -6.34 9.10 47.37
N PRO A 166 -6.96 8.59 46.29
CA PRO A 166 -6.40 7.49 45.52
C PRO A 166 -4.96 7.78 45.06
N PHE A 167 -4.06 6.86 45.36
CA PHE A 167 -2.65 6.93 44.99
C PHE A 167 -2.22 5.67 44.22
N ILE A 168 -1.60 5.88 43.06
CA ILE A 168 -0.95 4.83 42.27
C ILE A 168 0.56 5.01 42.43
N ASP A 169 1.22 4.07 43.09
CA ASP A 169 2.66 4.05 43.35
C ASP A 169 3.47 3.47 42.17
N LEU A 170 3.30 4.11 41.01
CA LEU A 170 3.98 3.73 39.79
C LEU A 170 5.52 3.77 39.92
N HIS A 171 6.06 4.64 40.77
CA HIS A 171 7.50 4.71 41.02
C HIS A 171 8.03 3.40 41.59
N THR A 172 7.43 2.90 42.67
CA THR A 172 7.83 1.63 43.29
C THR A 172 7.59 0.46 42.35
N ALA A 173 6.41 0.39 41.71
CA ALA A 173 6.07 -0.69 40.77
C ALA A 173 7.04 -0.73 39.58
N SER A 174 7.40 0.42 39.02
CA SER A 174 8.34 0.49 37.89
C SER A 174 9.78 0.14 38.28
N ILE A 175 10.22 0.47 39.51
CA ILE A 175 11.52 0.01 40.03
C ILE A 175 11.54 -1.52 40.13
N ALA A 176 10.51 -2.11 40.74
CA ALA A 176 10.40 -3.56 40.87
C ALA A 176 10.40 -4.26 39.51
N HIS A 177 9.61 -3.74 38.56
CA HIS A 177 9.55 -4.24 37.18
C HIS A 177 10.91 -4.21 36.49
N HIS A 178 11.58 -3.06 36.51
CA HIS A 178 12.86 -2.88 35.84
C HIS A 178 13.98 -3.70 36.49
N ASN A 179 13.97 -3.87 37.80
CA ASN A 179 14.89 -4.77 38.51
C ASN A 179 14.63 -6.24 38.16
N LYS A 180 13.37 -6.62 37.95
CA LYS A 180 12.99 -8.00 37.58
C LYS A 180 13.42 -8.36 36.17
N ILE A 181 13.20 -7.47 35.20
CA ILE A 181 13.56 -7.75 33.79
C ILE A 181 15.05 -7.53 33.49
N GLY A 182 15.76 -6.79 34.36
CA GLY A 182 17.18 -6.49 34.20
C GLY A 182 17.47 -5.36 33.21
N ARG A 183 18.72 -4.90 33.21
CA ARG A 183 19.19 -3.70 32.49
C ARG A 183 18.93 -3.76 30.98
N GLU A 184 19.27 -4.87 30.33
CA GLU A 184 19.17 -4.99 28.88
C GLU A 184 17.72 -4.89 28.38
N GLU A 185 16.83 -5.71 28.93
CA GLU A 185 15.39 -5.67 28.60
C GLU A 185 14.75 -4.33 28.98
N SER A 186 15.19 -3.73 30.09
CA SER A 186 14.74 -2.40 30.48
C SER A 186 15.15 -1.33 29.46
N MET A 187 16.37 -1.37 28.91
CA MET A 187 16.82 -0.40 27.89
C MET A 187 16.05 -0.53 26.58
N ALA A 188 15.46 -1.70 26.29
CA ALA A 188 14.58 -1.89 25.15
C ALA A 188 13.29 -1.06 25.23
N TYR A 189 13.00 -0.40 26.36
CA TYR A 189 11.83 0.46 26.54
C TYR A 189 12.10 1.91 26.14
N ASN A 190 13.37 2.27 25.90
CA ASN A 190 13.77 3.64 25.60
C ASN A 190 13.11 4.14 24.30
N PHE A 191 12.62 5.37 24.33
CA PHE A 191 12.06 6.06 23.16
C PHE A 191 13.09 6.21 22.03
N LYS A 192 14.34 6.49 22.42
CA LYS A 192 15.53 6.50 21.58
C LYS A 192 16.68 5.84 22.33
N GLU A 193 17.66 5.31 21.61
CA GLU A 193 18.86 4.77 22.25
C GLU A 193 19.49 5.81 23.20
N GLY A 194 19.88 5.38 24.39
CA GLY A 194 20.37 6.26 25.46
C GLY A 194 19.30 7.05 26.25
N ASP A 195 18.05 7.14 25.77
CA ASP A 195 16.98 7.84 26.48
C ASP A 195 16.37 6.99 27.60
N LYS A 196 16.93 7.14 28.80
CA LYS A 196 16.52 6.41 30.01
C LYS A 196 15.23 6.92 30.66
N THR A 197 14.56 7.90 30.06
CA THR A 197 13.34 8.52 30.64
C THR A 197 12.11 8.16 29.82
N HIS A 198 12.14 8.46 28.53
CA HIS A 198 10.96 8.39 27.67
C HIS A 198 10.72 6.99 27.11
N PHE A 199 9.47 6.65 26.82
CA PHE A 199 9.07 5.31 26.39
C PHE A 199 8.86 5.21 24.88
N ASN A 200 9.31 4.10 24.30
CA ASN A 200 8.70 3.59 23.08
C ASN A 200 7.41 2.82 23.41
N ARG A 201 6.70 2.30 22.39
CA ARG A 201 5.44 1.56 22.61
C ARG A 201 5.54 0.39 23.61
N LYS A 202 6.59 -0.44 23.56
CA LYS A 202 6.78 -1.57 24.51
C LYS A 202 6.87 -1.05 25.95
N GLY A 203 7.64 0.02 26.15
CA GLY A 203 7.75 0.67 27.44
C GLY A 203 6.42 1.26 27.90
N ALA A 204 5.71 1.98 27.02
CA ALA A 204 4.42 2.59 27.33
C ALA A 204 3.37 1.54 27.71
N GLU A 205 3.33 0.41 27.02
CA GLU A 205 2.44 -0.71 27.31
C GLU A 205 2.78 -1.37 28.65
N ALA A 206 4.06 -1.69 28.90
CA ALA A 206 4.50 -2.30 30.14
C ALA A 206 4.23 -1.40 31.36
N ILE A 207 4.52 -0.09 31.25
CA ILE A 207 4.21 0.88 32.31
C ILE A 207 2.70 1.04 32.49
N THR A 208 1.92 1.00 31.40
CA THR A 208 0.45 0.98 31.50
C THR A 208 -0.05 -0.27 32.23
N ASP A 209 0.54 -1.44 32.02
CA ASP A 209 0.14 -2.66 32.72
C ASP A 209 0.29 -2.51 34.24
N LEU A 210 1.40 -1.92 34.71
CA LEU A 210 1.61 -1.60 36.13
C LEU A 210 0.54 -0.64 36.66
N ILE A 211 0.24 0.44 35.91
CA ILE A 211 -0.81 1.40 36.29
C ILE A 211 -2.17 0.71 36.38
N ILE A 212 -2.52 -0.15 35.43
CA ILE A 212 -3.80 -0.87 35.42
C ILE A 212 -3.90 -1.87 36.57
N GLU A 213 -2.81 -2.55 36.92
CA GLU A 213 -2.76 -3.47 38.05
C GLU A 213 -3.08 -2.75 39.36
N GLU A 214 -2.42 -1.62 39.61
CA GLU A 214 -2.71 -0.79 40.79
C GLU A 214 -4.07 -0.10 40.74
N LEU A 215 -4.49 0.38 39.57
CA LEU A 215 -5.78 1.05 39.39
C LEU A 215 -6.94 0.13 39.81
N LYS A 216 -6.84 -1.18 39.54
CA LYS A 216 -7.88 -2.16 39.91
C LYS A 216 -8.13 -2.22 41.42
N THR A 217 -7.12 -1.95 42.24
CA THR A 217 -7.25 -1.93 43.69
C THR A 217 -7.53 -0.53 44.23
N THR A 218 -6.89 0.50 43.65
CA THR A 218 -6.94 1.87 44.18
C THR A 218 -8.22 2.60 43.76
N VAL A 219 -8.76 2.30 42.58
CA VAL A 219 -9.98 2.90 42.02
C VAL A 219 -10.80 1.81 41.30
N PRO A 220 -11.34 0.82 42.05
CA PRO A 220 -12.02 -0.34 41.47
C PRO A 220 -13.22 0.06 40.61
N GLU A 221 -13.83 1.21 40.86
CA GLU A 221 -14.92 1.73 40.03
C GLU A 221 -14.49 2.15 38.61
N LEU A 222 -13.18 2.33 38.35
CA LEU A 222 -12.66 2.49 36.99
C LEU A 222 -12.34 1.15 36.31
N ALA A 223 -12.09 0.09 37.08
CA ALA A 223 -11.73 -1.22 36.56
C ALA A 223 -12.85 -1.87 35.73
N VAL A 224 -14.11 -1.58 36.07
CA VAL A 224 -15.30 -2.09 35.36
C VAL A 224 -15.41 -1.60 33.92
N TYR A 225 -14.64 -0.58 33.56
CA TYR A 225 -14.60 0.00 32.21
C TYR A 225 -13.40 -0.47 31.37
N LEU A 226 -12.58 -1.37 31.92
CA LEU A 226 -11.49 -1.99 31.17
C LEU A 226 -12.08 -3.01 30.18
N LYS A 227 -11.52 -3.08 28.97
CA LYS A 227 -11.99 -4.01 27.93
C LYS A 227 -11.96 -5.45 28.46
N ALA A 228 -13.09 -6.16 28.33
CA ALA A 228 -13.18 -7.59 28.63
C ALA A 228 -12.41 -8.39 27.57
N GLY A 229 -11.23 -8.90 27.96
CA GLY A 229 -10.43 -9.79 27.15
C GLY A 229 -9.07 -10.02 27.79
N LYS A 230 -8.64 -11.28 27.87
CA LYS A 230 -7.21 -11.55 28.00
C LYS A 230 -6.52 -10.91 26.79
N PRO A 231 -5.34 -10.26 26.95
CA PRO A 231 -4.47 -10.04 25.81
C PRO A 231 -4.38 -11.36 25.05
N ALA A 232 -4.53 -11.33 23.73
CA ALA A 232 -4.34 -12.51 22.90
C ALA A 232 -3.10 -13.26 23.40
N ASP A 233 -3.22 -14.58 23.57
CA ASP A 233 -2.12 -15.41 24.06
C ASP A 233 -0.83 -14.98 23.33
N PRO A 234 0.29 -14.79 24.06
CA PRO A 234 1.55 -14.52 23.41
C PRO A 234 1.80 -15.67 22.43
N ILE A 235 1.81 -15.33 21.15
CA ILE A 235 2.42 -16.16 20.12
C ILE A 235 3.79 -16.57 20.68
N PRO A 236 4.12 -17.88 20.76
CA PRO A 236 5.42 -18.31 21.20
C PRO A 236 6.50 -17.53 20.44
N ALA A 237 7.45 -16.99 21.19
CA ALA A 237 8.55 -16.24 20.60
C ALA A 237 9.30 -17.12 19.60
N GLU A 238 9.17 -16.85 18.30
CA GLU A 238 10.36 -16.87 17.48
C GLU A 238 11.25 -15.75 17.99
N SER A 239 12.29 -16.14 18.74
CA SER A 239 13.30 -15.27 19.28
C SER A 239 14.22 -14.75 18.18
N VAL A 240 13.72 -13.86 17.31
CA VAL A 240 14.39 -12.73 16.67
C VAL A 240 13.24 -11.89 16.10
N LYS A 241 13.10 -10.60 16.44
CA LYS A 241 12.21 -9.71 15.66
C LYS A 241 12.62 -9.87 14.19
N SER A 242 11.75 -10.43 13.35
CA SER A 242 12.03 -10.52 11.92
C SER A 242 12.49 -9.13 11.48
N LYS A 243 13.57 -9.02 10.71
CA LYS A 243 14.06 -7.72 10.20
C LYS A 243 12.91 -6.90 9.56
N PHE A 244 11.89 -7.59 9.08
CA PHE A 244 10.67 -7.01 8.53
C PHE A 244 9.73 -6.38 9.56
N ASP A 245 9.69 -6.84 10.80
CA ASP A 245 8.93 -6.19 11.87
C ASP A 245 9.49 -4.81 12.20
N LEU A 246 10.82 -4.65 12.09
CA LEU A 246 11.46 -3.33 12.20
C LEU A 246 11.03 -2.42 11.06
N ILE A 247 10.96 -2.93 9.82
CA ILE A 247 10.45 -2.17 8.65
C ILE A 247 8.99 -1.76 8.88
N ARG A 248 8.12 -2.69 9.27
CA ARG A 248 6.71 -2.41 9.56
C ARG A 248 6.54 -1.37 10.67
N LYS A 249 7.32 -1.49 11.75
CA LYS A 249 7.31 -0.56 12.88
C LYS A 249 7.82 0.83 12.48
N ALA A 250 8.89 0.89 11.69
CA ALA A 250 9.45 2.15 11.20
C ALA A 250 8.48 2.90 10.29
N HIS A 251 7.63 2.19 9.54
CA HIS A 251 6.67 2.80 8.60
C HIS A 251 5.79 3.87 9.25
N ILE A 252 5.28 3.65 10.47
CA ILE A 252 4.44 4.64 11.17
C ILE A 252 5.25 5.91 11.46
N GLY A 253 6.45 5.78 12.01
CA GLY A 253 7.32 6.93 12.26
C GLY A 253 7.75 7.63 10.97
N ASN A 254 7.88 6.89 9.87
CA ASN A 254 8.16 7.45 8.55
C ASN A 254 6.96 8.21 7.98
N ALA A 255 5.73 7.75 8.22
CA ALA A 255 4.52 8.48 7.87
C ALA A 255 4.43 9.82 8.60
N GLU A 256 4.70 9.85 9.91
CA GLU A 256 4.74 11.11 10.66
C GLU A 256 5.80 12.07 10.11
N LYS A 257 7.02 11.58 9.83
CA LYS A 257 8.07 12.38 9.19
C LYS A 257 7.64 12.90 7.82
N PHE A 258 6.94 12.09 7.02
CA PHE A 258 6.40 12.51 5.74
C PHE A 258 5.45 13.69 5.92
N PHE A 259 4.51 13.62 6.86
CA PHE A 259 3.57 14.70 7.12
C PHE A 259 4.22 15.96 7.72
N GLU A 260 5.25 15.81 8.57
CA GLU A 260 6.06 16.94 9.02
C GLU A 260 6.77 17.61 7.84
N ASN A 261 7.30 16.84 6.89
CA ASN A 261 7.91 17.39 5.68
C ASN A 261 6.90 18.04 4.74
N VAL A 262 5.67 17.51 4.67
CA VAL A 262 4.55 18.17 3.98
C VAL A 262 4.35 19.56 4.58
N LEU A 263 4.20 19.69 5.91
CA LEU A 263 3.96 20.97 6.59
C LEU A 263 5.11 21.99 6.47
N ARG A 264 6.35 21.54 6.24
CA ARG A 264 7.51 22.42 6.01
C ARG A 264 7.53 23.08 4.63
N LYS A 265 6.71 22.62 3.70
CA LYS A 265 6.70 23.13 2.33
C LYS A 265 6.06 24.52 2.28
N GLN A 266 6.78 25.51 1.76
CA GLN A 266 6.32 26.91 1.67
C GLN A 266 4.99 27.05 0.92
N ASN A 267 4.88 26.42 -0.26
CA ASN A 267 3.67 26.45 -1.09
C ASN A 267 2.93 25.11 -1.00
N ILE A 268 2.39 24.82 0.18
CA ILE A 268 1.60 23.60 0.39
C ILE A 268 0.20 23.73 -0.20
N ILE A 269 -0.23 22.68 -0.91
CA ILE A 269 -1.58 22.57 -1.45
C ILE A 269 -2.58 22.44 -0.29
N PRO A 270 -3.71 23.18 -0.28
CA PRO A 270 -4.65 23.17 0.84
C PRO A 270 -5.10 21.77 1.28
N LEU A 271 -5.52 20.90 0.35
CA LEU A 271 -5.92 19.51 0.65
C LEU A 271 -4.81 18.71 1.34
N HIS A 272 -3.55 18.87 0.91
CA HIS A 272 -2.40 18.18 1.49
C HIS A 272 -2.05 18.72 2.87
N GLY A 273 -2.11 20.05 3.05
CA GLY A 273 -1.86 20.71 4.33
C GLY A 273 -2.92 20.40 5.36
N ALA A 274 -4.18 20.32 4.94
CA ALA A 274 -5.26 19.85 5.76
C ALA A 274 -5.04 18.40 6.21
N PHE A 275 -4.78 17.49 5.27
CA PHE A 275 -4.55 16.07 5.60
C PHE A 275 -3.41 15.94 6.62
N ALA A 276 -2.25 16.56 6.37
CA ALA A 276 -1.11 16.47 7.26
C ALA A 276 -1.44 16.95 8.69
N ARG A 277 -2.16 18.07 8.82
CA ARG A 277 -2.63 18.61 10.11
C ARG A 277 -3.60 17.67 10.81
N LEU A 278 -4.61 17.17 10.09
CA LEU A 278 -5.58 16.20 10.60
C LEU A 278 -4.87 14.94 11.08
N TRP A 279 -3.91 14.41 10.33
CA TRP A 279 -3.16 13.22 10.70
C TRP A 279 -2.31 13.46 11.97
N LEU A 280 -1.53 14.54 11.99
CA LEU A 280 -0.65 14.90 13.11
C LEU A 280 -1.41 15.43 14.34
N ASN A 281 -2.73 15.61 14.24
CA ASN A 281 -3.59 16.17 15.28
C ASN A 281 -3.13 17.57 15.75
N ARG A 282 -2.81 18.47 14.81
CA ARG A 282 -2.38 19.84 15.10
C ARG A 282 -3.16 20.85 14.28
N GLU A 283 -3.43 22.01 14.87
CA GLU A 283 -4.08 23.14 14.17
C GLU A 283 -5.44 22.76 13.55
N MET A 284 -6.33 22.09 14.30
CA MET A 284 -7.63 21.60 13.77
C MET A 284 -8.48 22.67 13.09
N PRO A 285 -8.61 23.91 13.62
CA PRO A 285 -9.37 24.96 12.93
C PRO A 285 -8.79 25.29 11.55
N GLU A 286 -7.45 25.36 11.45
CA GLU A 286 -6.76 25.61 10.18
C GLU A 286 -6.91 24.42 9.22
N ALA A 287 -6.82 23.19 9.72
CA ALA A 287 -7.00 22.00 8.91
C ALA A 287 -8.38 21.97 8.22
N ASN A 288 -9.43 22.31 8.97
CA ASN A 288 -10.80 22.39 8.47
C ASN A 288 -10.98 23.56 7.49
N ARG A 289 -10.42 24.75 7.80
CA ARG A 289 -10.39 25.90 6.88
C ARG A 289 -9.73 25.54 5.54
N LEU A 290 -8.62 24.81 5.57
CA LEU A 290 -7.89 24.38 4.37
C LEU A 290 -8.68 23.36 3.53
N LEU A 291 -9.50 22.49 4.13
CA LEU A 291 -10.40 21.61 3.38
C LEU A 291 -11.48 22.42 2.66
N ARG A 292 -12.12 23.37 3.34
CA ARG A 292 -13.09 24.27 2.70
C ARG A 292 -12.42 25.08 1.58
N GLN A 293 -11.20 25.58 1.80
CA GLN A 293 -10.41 26.24 0.76
C GLN A 293 -10.07 25.32 -0.43
N ALA A 294 -9.80 24.03 -0.19
CA ALA A 294 -9.54 23.07 -1.26
C ALA A 294 -10.78 22.83 -2.14
N GLU A 295 -11.97 22.73 -1.54
CA GLU A 295 -13.25 22.62 -2.26
C GLU A 295 -13.50 23.88 -3.11
N GLN A 296 -13.32 25.07 -2.55
CA GLN A 296 -13.43 26.33 -3.29
C GLN A 296 -12.41 26.43 -4.44
N GLY A 297 -11.20 25.89 -4.23
CA GLY A 297 -10.18 25.79 -5.27
C GLY A 297 -10.62 24.91 -6.45
N ILE A 298 -11.34 23.81 -6.19
CA ILE A 298 -11.94 22.96 -7.23
C ILE A 298 -12.99 23.74 -8.02
N ILE A 299 -13.93 24.40 -7.34
CA ILE A 299 -15.00 25.17 -7.98
C ILE A 299 -14.41 26.24 -8.89
N LYS A 300 -13.41 26.99 -8.41
CA LYS A 300 -12.72 28.01 -9.19
C LYS A 300 -11.99 27.41 -10.40
N HIS A 301 -11.33 26.27 -10.24
CA HIS A 301 -10.63 25.60 -11.33
C HIS A 301 -11.58 25.19 -12.47
N GLU A 302 -12.74 24.66 -12.11
CA GLU A 302 -13.79 24.25 -13.04
C GLU A 302 -14.66 25.43 -13.54
N LYS A 303 -14.25 26.67 -13.25
CA LYS A 303 -14.95 27.92 -13.64
C LYS A 303 -16.41 27.99 -13.17
N GLY A 304 -16.71 27.37 -12.02
CA GLY A 304 -18.02 27.45 -11.40
C GLY A 304 -18.36 28.86 -10.90
N GLN A 305 -19.58 29.34 -11.15
CA GLN A 305 -20.12 30.56 -10.58
C GLN A 305 -20.96 30.21 -9.34
N GLY A 306 -20.37 30.28 -8.15
CA GLY A 306 -21.06 29.97 -6.89
C GLY A 306 -20.57 28.68 -6.23
N GLY A 307 -21.46 27.70 -6.03
CA GLY A 307 -21.19 26.48 -5.27
C GLY A 307 -20.78 25.26 -6.12
N MET A 308 -20.47 24.16 -5.43
CA MET A 308 -20.24 22.86 -6.07
C MET A 308 -21.50 22.37 -6.79
N THR A 309 -21.40 22.01 -8.07
CA THR A 309 -22.47 21.41 -8.87
C THR A 309 -22.21 19.93 -9.16
N VAL A 310 -23.17 19.23 -9.77
CA VAL A 310 -22.98 17.84 -10.22
C VAL A 310 -21.87 17.74 -11.27
N GLU A 311 -21.81 18.70 -12.19
CA GLU A 311 -20.81 18.77 -13.27
C GLU A 311 -19.40 18.95 -12.70
N ILE A 312 -19.25 19.87 -11.73
CA ILE A 312 -17.97 20.12 -11.05
C ILE A 312 -17.57 18.90 -10.22
N ALA A 313 -18.48 18.37 -9.39
CA ALA A 313 -18.18 17.22 -8.54
C ALA A 313 -17.81 15.99 -9.38
N SER A 314 -18.37 15.82 -10.57
CA SER A 314 -18.08 14.71 -11.49
C SER A 314 -16.94 14.98 -12.48
N SER A 315 -16.22 16.10 -12.34
CA SER A 315 -15.15 16.47 -13.26
C SER A 315 -13.94 15.52 -13.18
N GLU A 316 -13.10 15.56 -14.22
CA GLU A 316 -11.83 14.86 -14.22
C GLU A 316 -10.95 15.31 -13.04
N HIS A 317 -10.89 16.61 -12.75
CA HIS A 317 -10.08 17.16 -11.66
C HIS A 317 -10.49 16.59 -10.28
N VAL A 318 -11.80 16.42 -10.04
CA VAL A 318 -12.31 15.83 -8.78
C VAL A 318 -12.06 14.33 -8.73
N LYS A 319 -12.30 13.59 -9.82
CA LYS A 319 -12.02 12.15 -9.89
C LYS A 319 -10.60 11.83 -9.42
N TRP A 320 -9.62 12.58 -9.90
CA TRP A 320 -8.22 12.39 -9.58
C TRP A 320 -7.84 12.73 -8.12
N GLN A 321 -8.70 13.42 -7.38
CA GLN A 321 -8.52 13.78 -5.97
C GLN A 321 -9.42 12.98 -5.01
N MET A 322 -10.48 12.35 -5.53
CA MET A 322 -11.56 11.77 -4.74
C MET A 322 -11.06 10.71 -3.75
N ARG A 323 -10.00 9.96 -4.07
CA ARG A 323 -9.36 9.03 -3.12
C ARG A 323 -8.90 9.69 -1.84
N THR A 324 -8.38 10.92 -1.95
CA THR A 324 -7.83 11.68 -0.84
C THR A 324 -8.97 12.23 -0.01
N TRP A 325 -10.03 12.71 -0.66
CA TRP A 325 -11.26 13.15 0.00
C TRP A 325 -11.97 12.03 0.75
N ASN A 326 -12.16 10.87 0.12
CA ASN A 326 -12.68 9.67 0.77
C ASN A 326 -11.84 9.31 1.99
N ARG A 327 -10.51 9.28 1.84
CA ARG A 327 -9.63 8.95 2.96
C ARG A 327 -9.68 9.98 4.10
N VAL A 328 -9.73 11.27 3.78
CA VAL A 328 -9.91 12.34 4.79
C VAL A 328 -11.22 12.13 5.55
N TYR A 329 -12.35 11.97 4.84
CA TYR A 329 -13.64 11.80 5.49
C TYR A 329 -13.64 10.58 6.40
N GLN A 330 -13.33 9.40 5.84
CA GLN A 330 -13.42 8.12 6.55
C GLN A 330 -12.48 8.04 7.77
N LEU A 331 -11.32 8.71 7.74
CA LEU A 331 -10.38 8.74 8.86
C LEU A 331 -10.75 9.74 9.97
N PHE A 332 -11.45 10.84 9.65
CA PHE A 332 -11.49 12.02 10.52
C PHE A 332 -12.88 12.56 10.86
N HIS A 333 -13.96 12.04 10.24
CA HIS A 333 -15.33 12.49 10.55
C HIS A 333 -15.72 12.22 12.01
N ASP A 334 -16.78 12.88 12.47
CA ASP A 334 -17.27 12.85 13.86
C ASP A 334 -17.41 11.44 14.47
N LYS A 335 -17.83 10.47 13.65
CA LYS A 335 -18.07 9.06 14.02
C LYS A 335 -17.01 8.10 13.48
N SER A 336 -15.87 8.60 13.01
CA SER A 336 -14.83 7.73 12.46
C SER A 336 -14.33 6.72 13.50
N ARG A 337 -14.15 5.46 13.06
CA ARG A 337 -13.52 4.41 13.89
C ARG A 337 -12.02 4.62 14.13
N PHE A 338 -11.41 5.60 13.45
CA PHE A 338 -9.97 5.86 13.50
C PHE A 338 -9.65 7.06 14.38
N TYR A 339 -9.97 8.26 13.91
CA TYR A 339 -9.64 9.52 14.58
C TYR A 339 -10.87 10.44 14.63
N PRO A 340 -11.88 10.10 15.45
CA PRO A 340 -13.16 10.78 15.45
C PRO A 340 -13.04 12.26 15.83
N GLY A 341 -13.90 13.09 15.23
CA GLY A 341 -14.09 14.49 15.63
C GLY A 341 -12.97 15.45 15.23
N ARG A 342 -12.11 15.06 14.29
CA ARG A 342 -11.09 15.98 13.73
C ARG A 342 -11.63 16.86 12.60
N LEU A 343 -12.73 16.45 11.96
CA LEU A 343 -13.53 17.32 11.11
C LEU A 343 -14.59 18.06 11.92
N ASP A 344 -14.71 19.36 11.71
CA ASP A 344 -15.84 20.14 12.23
C ASP A 344 -17.11 19.86 11.42
N ALA A 345 -18.27 20.18 12.00
CA ALA A 345 -19.57 19.90 11.39
C ALA A 345 -19.75 20.58 10.03
N GLU A 346 -19.21 21.80 9.86
CA GLU A 346 -19.29 22.57 8.62
C GLU A 346 -18.51 21.88 7.49
N THR A 347 -17.24 21.51 7.74
CA THR A 347 -16.40 20.78 6.79
C THR A 347 -17.00 19.44 6.46
N GLN A 348 -17.53 18.73 7.45
CA GLN A 348 -18.16 17.44 7.24
C GLN A 348 -19.34 17.57 6.26
N ALA A 349 -20.21 18.56 6.45
CA ALA A 349 -21.32 18.84 5.54
C ALA A 349 -20.85 19.23 4.12
N VAL A 350 -19.75 20.00 4.00
CA VAL A 350 -19.14 20.33 2.70
C VAL A 350 -18.70 19.07 1.94
N VAL A 351 -18.02 18.14 2.63
CA VAL A 351 -17.53 16.90 2.02
C VAL A 351 -18.69 15.96 1.69
N GLU A 352 -19.69 15.82 2.56
CA GLU A 352 -20.89 15.00 2.28
C GLU A 352 -21.68 15.55 1.09
N ARG A 353 -21.83 16.87 0.97
CA ARG A 353 -22.45 17.49 -0.22
C ARG A 353 -21.69 17.16 -1.50
N MET A 354 -20.35 17.27 -1.47
CA MET A 354 -19.52 16.91 -2.63
C MET A 354 -19.67 15.42 -2.98
N PHE A 355 -19.70 14.53 -1.99
CA PHE A 355 -19.94 13.10 -2.21
C PHE A 355 -21.31 12.84 -2.81
N TRP A 356 -22.37 13.50 -2.32
CA TRP A 356 -23.72 13.38 -2.87
C TRP A 356 -23.76 13.78 -4.35
N LEU A 357 -23.22 14.96 -4.68
CA LEU A 357 -23.15 15.45 -6.06
C LEU A 357 -22.31 14.54 -6.97
N TYR A 358 -21.23 13.96 -6.43
CA TYR A 358 -20.43 12.98 -7.14
C TYR A 358 -21.23 11.70 -7.45
N VAL A 359 -21.86 11.09 -6.44
CA VAL A 359 -22.54 9.80 -6.62
C VAL A 359 -23.78 9.90 -7.50
N ILE A 360 -24.46 11.05 -7.54
CA ILE A 360 -25.57 11.32 -8.48
C ILE A 360 -25.19 10.96 -9.92
N LYS A 361 -23.97 11.31 -10.34
CA LYS A 361 -23.51 11.09 -11.72
C LYS A 361 -22.61 9.88 -11.88
N MET A 362 -21.80 9.58 -10.87
CA MET A 362 -20.72 8.61 -10.97
C MET A 362 -21.08 7.21 -10.46
N SER A 363 -22.07 7.08 -9.56
CA SER A 363 -22.57 5.78 -9.12
C SER A 363 -23.68 5.31 -10.04
N ARG A 364 -23.41 4.24 -10.80
CA ARG A 364 -24.35 3.66 -11.77
C ARG A 364 -24.65 2.22 -11.38
N PHE A 365 -25.89 1.95 -11.00
CA PHE A 365 -26.30 0.66 -10.43
C PHE A 365 -26.09 -0.47 -11.43
N GLU A 366 -26.43 -0.23 -12.70
CA GLU A 366 -26.28 -1.16 -13.81
C GLU A 366 -24.83 -1.61 -14.02
N ARG A 367 -23.84 -0.78 -13.65
CA ARG A 367 -22.41 -1.11 -13.78
C ARG A 367 -21.88 -1.97 -12.63
N ALA A 368 -22.59 -2.01 -11.51
CA ALA A 368 -22.25 -2.84 -10.35
C ALA A 368 -22.75 -4.29 -10.50
N GLY A 369 -23.31 -4.66 -11.66
CA GLY A 369 -23.72 -6.03 -11.96
C GLY A 369 -22.54 -7.01 -11.99
N LEU A 370 -22.76 -8.23 -11.47
CA LEU A 370 -21.69 -9.24 -11.35
C LEU A 370 -21.17 -9.74 -12.71
N ASP A 371 -22.00 -9.69 -13.75
CA ASP A 371 -21.61 -10.01 -15.13
C ASP A 371 -20.56 -9.05 -15.70
N HIS A 372 -20.33 -7.91 -15.02
CA HIS A 372 -19.37 -6.88 -15.40
C HIS A 372 -18.07 -6.91 -14.61
N VAL A 373 -17.82 -7.91 -13.74
CA VAL A 373 -16.57 -8.00 -12.95
C VAL A 373 -15.30 -8.16 -13.83
N TRP A 374 -15.46 -8.69 -15.04
CA TRP A 374 -14.43 -8.74 -16.08
C TRP A 374 -14.65 -7.73 -17.21
N SER A 375 -15.54 -6.78 -17.02
CA SER A 375 -15.66 -5.62 -17.89
C SER A 375 -14.80 -4.47 -17.37
N ILE A 376 -14.37 -3.59 -18.26
CA ILE A 376 -13.61 -2.38 -17.90
C ILE A 376 -14.23 -1.16 -18.58
N HIS A 377 -14.52 -0.13 -17.80
CA HIS A 377 -14.93 1.19 -18.28
C HIS A 377 -13.71 2.12 -18.47
N GLY A 378 -13.37 2.43 -19.72
CA GLY A 378 -12.27 3.32 -20.09
C GLY A 378 -10.89 2.65 -20.01
N SER A 379 -10.32 2.55 -18.81
CA SER A 379 -9.09 1.81 -18.53
C SER A 379 -9.10 1.30 -17.11
N GLU A 380 -8.29 0.28 -16.80
CA GLU A 380 -8.36 -0.43 -15.51
C GLU A 380 -8.17 0.51 -14.31
N ASN A 381 -7.27 1.49 -14.43
CA ASN A 381 -7.10 2.52 -13.42
C ASN A 381 -8.28 3.51 -13.33
N HIS A 382 -8.86 3.93 -14.46
CA HIS A 382 -10.01 4.84 -14.47
C HIS A 382 -11.22 4.19 -13.83
N GLU A 383 -11.52 2.95 -14.21
CA GLU A 383 -12.59 2.17 -13.59
C GLU A 383 -12.39 2.05 -12.08
N MET A 384 -11.19 1.59 -11.66
CA MET A 384 -10.89 1.41 -10.24
C MET A 384 -11.10 2.72 -9.48
N MET A 385 -10.66 3.86 -10.01
CA MET A 385 -10.89 5.18 -9.40
C MET A 385 -12.36 5.55 -9.37
N HIS A 386 -13.17 5.26 -10.39
CA HIS A 386 -14.58 5.64 -10.39
C HIS A 386 -15.39 4.81 -9.39
N TYR A 387 -15.28 3.49 -9.47
CA TYR A 387 -16.18 2.59 -8.78
C TYR A 387 -15.86 2.51 -7.28
N SER A 388 -14.58 2.46 -6.91
CA SER A 388 -14.17 2.40 -5.50
C SER A 388 -14.46 3.71 -4.76
N ASN A 389 -14.28 4.85 -5.42
CA ASN A 389 -14.60 6.14 -4.83
C ASN A 389 -16.11 6.34 -4.69
N ALA A 390 -16.92 5.83 -5.62
CA ALA A 390 -18.37 5.79 -5.47
C ALA A 390 -18.77 4.92 -4.26
N LEU A 391 -18.19 3.73 -4.10
CA LEU A 391 -18.45 2.86 -2.95
C LEU A 391 -18.20 3.59 -1.61
N LEU A 392 -17.04 4.21 -1.45
CA LEU A 392 -16.67 4.89 -0.20
C LEU A 392 -17.45 6.20 0.03
N ALA A 393 -17.83 6.91 -1.03
CA ALA A 393 -18.71 8.07 -0.94
C ALA A 393 -20.13 7.65 -0.51
N LEU A 394 -20.67 6.56 -1.07
CA LEU A 394 -21.96 6.01 -0.64
C LEU A 394 -21.91 5.49 0.80
N GLN A 395 -20.78 4.93 1.24
CA GLN A 395 -20.57 4.53 2.64
C GLN A 395 -20.71 5.73 3.60
N ALA A 396 -20.14 6.88 3.23
CA ALA A 396 -20.30 8.10 4.03
C ALA A 396 -21.78 8.57 4.08
N LEU A 397 -22.49 8.45 2.95
CA LEU A 397 -23.84 9.00 2.81
C LEU A 397 -24.96 8.10 3.33
N LYS A 398 -24.81 6.77 3.30
CA LYS A 398 -25.89 5.81 3.62
C LYS A 398 -26.48 5.98 5.03
N ASN A 399 -25.68 6.52 5.96
CA ASN A 399 -26.06 6.78 7.34
C ASN A 399 -26.08 8.28 7.69
N SER A 400 -25.77 9.16 6.73
CA SER A 400 -25.79 10.60 6.95
C SER A 400 -27.24 11.06 7.23
N PRO A 401 -27.47 11.89 8.26
CA PRO A 401 -28.79 12.45 8.55
C PRO A 401 -29.44 13.14 7.36
N GLU A 402 -28.65 13.83 6.52
CA GLU A 402 -29.14 14.61 5.39
C GLU A 402 -29.40 13.76 4.13
N TYR A 403 -28.60 12.70 3.92
CA TYR A 403 -28.56 11.97 2.65
C TYR A 403 -29.14 10.56 2.68
N LYS A 404 -29.26 9.90 3.85
CA LYS A 404 -29.68 8.49 3.96
C LYS A 404 -31.01 8.15 3.28
N ASN A 405 -31.95 9.10 3.27
CA ASN A 405 -33.29 8.93 2.71
C ASN A 405 -33.44 9.50 1.29
N ARG A 406 -32.36 10.06 0.72
CA ARG A 406 -32.40 10.57 -0.66
C ARG A 406 -32.33 9.41 -1.65
N ILE A 407 -32.90 9.66 -2.84
CA ILE A 407 -33.00 8.70 -3.93
C ILE A 407 -32.09 9.17 -5.08
N LEU A 408 -31.33 8.24 -5.65
CA LEU A 408 -30.47 8.48 -6.80
C LEU A 408 -31.31 8.53 -8.09
N PRO A 409 -30.76 9.08 -9.21
CA PRO A 409 -31.54 9.31 -10.43
C PRO A 409 -32.20 8.06 -11.06
N ASP A 410 -31.76 6.86 -10.70
CA ASP A 410 -32.32 5.59 -11.17
C ASP A 410 -33.47 5.05 -10.29
N GLY A 411 -33.90 5.82 -9.29
CA GLY A 411 -34.99 5.47 -8.37
C GLY A 411 -34.55 4.65 -7.14
N ARG A 412 -33.26 4.35 -6.97
CA ARG A 412 -32.76 3.54 -5.84
C ARG A 412 -32.20 4.39 -4.70
N SER A 413 -32.16 3.81 -3.51
CA SER A 413 -31.58 4.46 -2.33
C SER A 413 -30.05 4.45 -2.36
N VAL A 414 -29.44 5.36 -1.60
CA VAL A 414 -27.98 5.38 -1.34
C VAL A 414 -27.49 4.02 -0.82
N LYS A 415 -28.25 3.40 0.10
CA LYS A 415 -27.93 2.09 0.67
C LYS A 415 -27.91 0.99 -0.38
N ALA A 416 -28.88 0.97 -1.30
CA ALA A 416 -28.94 -0.02 -2.38
C ALA A 416 -27.71 0.07 -3.31
N HIS A 417 -27.29 1.28 -3.69
CA HIS A 417 -26.06 1.45 -4.47
C HIS A 417 -24.81 1.01 -3.70
N TYR A 418 -24.72 1.34 -2.40
CA TYR A 418 -23.62 0.90 -1.55
C TYR A 418 -23.51 -0.63 -1.52
N GLU A 419 -24.62 -1.33 -1.30
CA GLU A 419 -24.68 -2.79 -1.25
C GLU A 419 -24.32 -3.44 -2.59
N ALA A 420 -24.76 -2.87 -3.71
CA ALA A 420 -24.41 -3.33 -5.04
C ALA A 420 -22.89 -3.23 -5.29
N TRP A 421 -22.29 -2.06 -5.06
CA TRP A 421 -20.83 -1.90 -5.24
C TRP A 421 -20.00 -2.72 -4.26
N ASN A 422 -20.46 -2.86 -3.02
CA ASN A 422 -19.79 -3.70 -2.03
C ASN A 422 -19.79 -5.18 -2.47
N THR A 423 -20.92 -5.66 -2.99
CA THR A 423 -21.05 -7.02 -3.54
C THR A 423 -20.19 -7.20 -4.79
N TYR A 424 -20.20 -6.24 -5.71
CA TYR A 424 -19.34 -6.21 -6.90
C TYR A 424 -17.87 -6.39 -6.54
N TYR A 425 -17.34 -5.61 -5.58
CA TYR A 425 -15.93 -5.69 -5.22
C TYR A 425 -15.56 -6.95 -4.43
N LYS A 426 -16.50 -7.52 -3.66
CA LYS A 426 -16.31 -8.83 -3.04
C LYS A 426 -16.16 -9.93 -4.09
N GLU A 427 -16.95 -9.90 -5.17
CA GLU A 427 -16.81 -10.83 -6.29
C GLU A 427 -15.56 -10.53 -7.15
N TYR A 428 -15.24 -9.25 -7.35
CA TYR A 428 -14.00 -8.84 -8.01
C TYR A 428 -12.78 -9.54 -7.40
N CYS A 429 -12.65 -9.55 -6.08
CA CYS A 429 -11.53 -10.22 -5.42
C CYS A 429 -11.48 -11.73 -5.69
N VAL A 430 -12.63 -12.40 -5.59
CA VAL A 430 -12.76 -13.85 -5.83
C VAL A 430 -12.39 -14.18 -7.27
N SER A 431 -12.99 -13.46 -8.21
CA SER A 431 -12.81 -13.69 -9.64
C SER A 431 -11.37 -13.46 -10.09
N ARG A 432 -10.71 -12.41 -9.55
CA ARG A 432 -9.30 -12.14 -9.83
C ARG A 432 -8.37 -13.25 -9.29
N ALA A 433 -8.66 -13.80 -8.12
CA ALA A 433 -7.91 -14.95 -7.58
C ALA A 433 -8.13 -16.25 -8.38
N LYS A 434 -9.29 -16.41 -9.03
CA LYS A 434 -9.62 -17.59 -9.85
C LYS A 434 -9.00 -17.55 -11.24
N HIS A 435 -8.98 -16.38 -11.88
CA HIS A 435 -8.73 -16.28 -13.32
C HIS A 435 -7.51 -15.47 -13.72
N GLY A 436 -7.12 -14.48 -12.93
CA GLY A 436 -6.01 -13.58 -13.25
C GLY A 436 -6.11 -12.24 -12.52
N LEU A 437 -4.99 -11.55 -12.37
CA LEU A 437 -4.92 -10.27 -11.67
C LEU A 437 -5.29 -9.11 -12.61
N LEU A 438 -4.38 -8.16 -12.77
CA LEU A 438 -4.57 -6.95 -13.54
C LEU A 438 -4.46 -7.24 -15.04
N VAL A 439 -5.35 -6.65 -15.85
CA VAL A 439 -5.28 -6.76 -17.32
C VAL A 439 -4.21 -5.83 -17.88
N GLU A 440 -3.96 -4.69 -17.24
CA GLU A 440 -2.79 -3.86 -17.53
C GLU A 440 -1.55 -4.51 -16.90
N VAL A 441 -1.05 -5.58 -17.52
CA VAL A 441 0.06 -6.39 -16.98
C VAL A 441 1.28 -5.53 -16.72
N PHE A 442 1.57 -5.30 -15.44
CA PHE A 442 2.68 -4.50 -14.93
C PHE A 442 2.91 -3.18 -15.67
N SER A 443 1.84 -2.45 -16.03
CA SER A 443 1.99 -1.15 -16.69
C SER A 443 2.83 -0.19 -15.83
N GLN A 444 3.59 0.71 -16.46
CA GLN A 444 4.59 1.54 -15.77
C GLN A 444 3.95 2.53 -14.78
N TYR A 445 2.73 3.00 -15.05
CA TYR A 445 2.03 4.01 -14.25
C TYR A 445 0.76 3.51 -13.56
N GLY A 446 0.10 2.49 -14.12
CA GLY A 446 -1.15 1.92 -13.61
C GLY A 446 -1.21 1.66 -12.11
N PRO A 447 -0.20 1.02 -11.46
CA PRO A 447 -0.29 0.69 -10.03
C PRO A 447 -0.45 1.92 -9.12
N SER A 448 0.10 3.07 -9.53
CA SER A 448 0.00 4.31 -8.73
C SER A 448 -1.43 4.83 -8.64
N TYR A 449 -2.32 4.36 -9.52
CA TYR A 449 -3.73 4.70 -9.54
C TYR A 449 -4.60 3.55 -9.04
N THR A 450 -4.36 2.32 -9.47
CA THR A 450 -5.20 1.18 -9.08
C THR A 450 -4.99 0.76 -7.63
N LEU A 451 -3.75 0.58 -7.18
CA LEU A 451 -3.49 -0.01 -5.85
C LEU A 451 -3.91 0.88 -4.66
N PRO A 452 -3.75 2.22 -4.71
CA PRO A 452 -4.22 3.07 -3.60
C PRO A 452 -5.72 3.00 -3.38
N GLU A 453 -6.51 2.77 -4.43
CA GLU A 453 -7.95 2.58 -4.30
C GLU A 453 -8.27 1.25 -3.61
N MET A 454 -7.54 0.19 -3.95
CA MET A 454 -7.65 -1.11 -3.28
C MET A 454 -7.23 -1.01 -1.80
N MET A 455 -6.17 -0.25 -1.50
CA MET A 455 -5.74 0.04 -0.12
C MET A 455 -6.79 0.86 0.63
N ASN A 456 -7.44 1.82 -0.03
CA ASN A 456 -8.55 2.56 0.57
C ASN A 456 -9.73 1.64 0.88
N MET A 457 -10.14 0.73 -0.01
CA MET A 457 -11.18 -0.25 0.29
C MET A 457 -10.77 -1.19 1.43
N ARG A 458 -9.53 -1.69 1.42
CA ARG A 458 -8.95 -2.51 2.49
C ARG A 458 -8.96 -1.80 3.85
N ASP A 459 -8.56 -0.54 3.88
CA ASP A 459 -8.42 0.20 5.14
C ASP A 459 -9.77 0.73 5.64
N LEU A 460 -10.57 1.31 4.74
CA LEU A 460 -11.65 2.23 5.08
C LEU A 460 -13.05 1.60 4.97
N SER A 461 -13.20 0.46 4.28
CA SER A 461 -14.51 -0.19 4.19
C SER A 461 -15.02 -0.58 5.58
N GLU A 462 -16.31 -0.36 5.81
CA GLU A 462 -17.03 -0.85 6.99
C GLU A 462 -17.29 -2.36 6.91
N ASP A 463 -17.39 -2.92 5.69
CA ASP A 463 -17.57 -4.36 5.47
C ASP A 463 -16.23 -5.09 5.70
N GLU A 464 -16.19 -5.94 6.73
CA GLU A 464 -15.00 -6.71 7.11
C GLU A 464 -14.58 -7.74 6.07
N VAL A 465 -15.55 -8.41 5.43
CA VAL A 465 -15.27 -9.39 4.36
C VAL A 465 -14.60 -8.71 3.18
N LEU A 466 -15.07 -7.53 2.77
CA LEU A 466 -14.43 -6.76 1.71
C LEU A 466 -13.00 -6.34 2.11
N ARG A 467 -12.79 -5.92 3.36
CA ARG A 467 -11.43 -5.56 3.84
C ARG A 467 -10.48 -6.74 3.76
N GLU A 468 -10.90 -7.90 4.27
CA GLU A 468 -10.09 -9.13 4.26
C GLU A 468 -9.78 -9.58 2.82
N ARG A 469 -10.77 -9.55 1.93
CA ARG A 469 -10.59 -9.92 0.52
C ARG A 469 -9.64 -8.97 -0.22
N MET A 470 -9.72 -7.67 0.05
CA MET A 470 -8.80 -6.69 -0.52
C MET A 470 -7.37 -6.86 0.01
N ASP A 471 -7.21 -7.17 1.31
CA ASP A 471 -5.92 -7.48 1.92
C ASP A 471 -5.26 -8.69 1.24
N LYS A 472 -6.01 -9.79 1.08
CA LYS A 472 -5.59 -11.00 0.37
C LYS A 472 -5.26 -10.74 -1.10
N ILE A 473 -6.05 -9.94 -1.82
CA ILE A 473 -5.75 -9.62 -3.21
C ILE A 473 -4.50 -8.74 -3.35
N LEU A 474 -4.27 -7.79 -2.42
CA LEU A 474 -3.04 -7.02 -2.40
C LEU A 474 -1.83 -7.93 -2.16
N HIS A 475 -1.92 -8.91 -1.26
CA HIS A 475 -0.87 -9.93 -1.10
C HIS A 475 -0.57 -10.65 -2.41
N LEU A 476 -1.61 -11.09 -3.12
CA LEU A 476 -1.45 -11.82 -4.37
C LEU A 476 -0.79 -10.97 -5.46
N ILE A 477 -1.19 -9.70 -5.61
CA ILE A 477 -0.58 -8.76 -6.56
C ILE A 477 0.91 -8.53 -6.24
N TRP A 478 1.24 -8.36 -4.96
CA TRP A 478 2.63 -8.16 -4.55
C TRP A 478 3.47 -9.44 -4.65
N ALA A 479 2.88 -10.62 -4.49
CA ALA A 479 3.55 -11.89 -4.75
C ALA A 479 3.87 -12.07 -6.25
N ASP A 480 2.92 -11.77 -7.14
CA ASP A 480 3.13 -11.79 -8.60
C ASP A 480 4.25 -10.82 -9.04
N TRP A 481 4.31 -9.63 -8.42
CA TRP A 481 5.43 -8.72 -8.62
C TRP A 481 6.75 -9.27 -8.09
N ALA A 482 6.77 -9.79 -6.85
CA ALA A 482 7.98 -10.23 -6.16
C ALA A 482 8.67 -11.38 -6.90
N VAL A 483 7.89 -12.28 -7.51
CA VAL A 483 8.41 -13.48 -8.20
C VAL A 483 9.12 -13.15 -9.51
N GLY A 484 8.83 -12.04 -10.19
CA GLY A 484 9.47 -11.75 -11.50
C GLY A 484 10.22 -10.42 -11.56
N GLN A 485 10.57 -9.86 -10.41
CA GLN A 485 11.38 -8.64 -10.32
C GLN A 485 12.84 -8.92 -9.97
N ILE A 486 13.70 -7.98 -10.33
CA ILE A 486 15.06 -7.84 -9.81
C ILE A 486 15.31 -6.38 -9.41
N ARG A 487 15.85 -6.15 -8.19
CA ARG A 487 16.06 -4.80 -7.60
C ARG A 487 14.81 -3.90 -7.59
N GLY A 488 13.65 -4.51 -7.45
CA GLY A 488 12.32 -3.93 -7.48
C GLY A 488 11.79 -3.60 -8.87
N VAL A 489 12.59 -3.79 -9.92
CA VAL A 489 12.19 -3.58 -11.31
C VAL A 489 11.63 -4.89 -11.85
N ARG A 490 10.39 -4.84 -12.35
CA ARG A 490 9.75 -6.01 -12.95
C ARG A 490 10.46 -6.33 -14.27
N GLY A 491 11.09 -7.50 -14.34
CA GLY A 491 11.40 -8.14 -15.63
C GLY A 491 10.11 -8.72 -16.21
N GLY A 492 10.16 -9.47 -17.29
CA GLY A 492 8.93 -10.11 -17.79
C GLY A 492 8.18 -9.35 -18.86
N GLY A 493 7.07 -9.96 -19.28
CA GLY A 493 6.10 -9.39 -20.19
C GLY A 493 5.26 -8.27 -19.56
N ARG A 494 5.11 -7.12 -20.23
CA ARG A 494 4.31 -5.98 -19.73
C ARG A 494 3.40 -5.41 -20.83
N THR A 495 2.43 -4.60 -20.45
CA THR A 495 1.56 -3.85 -21.38
C THR A 495 1.62 -2.36 -21.07
N ARG A 496 1.21 -1.52 -22.03
CA ARG A 496 1.09 -0.06 -21.87
C ARG A 496 2.39 0.60 -21.41
N ILE A 497 3.52 0.17 -21.97
CA ILE A 497 4.83 0.80 -21.79
C ILE A 497 5.02 1.81 -22.93
N TYR A 498 4.73 3.08 -22.65
CA TYR A 498 4.76 4.14 -23.69
C TYR A 498 6.15 4.34 -24.26
N GLN A 499 6.22 4.55 -25.58
CA GLN A 499 7.46 4.90 -26.24
C GLN A 499 7.86 6.31 -25.81
N ASP A 500 9.06 6.44 -25.27
CA ASP A 500 9.62 7.74 -24.94
C ASP A 500 10.12 8.47 -26.18
N ASP A 501 10.23 9.79 -26.08
CA ASP A 501 10.82 10.63 -27.11
C ASP A 501 12.26 10.18 -27.40
N SER A 502 12.53 9.79 -28.65
CA SER A 502 13.83 9.31 -29.11
C SER A 502 14.93 10.36 -28.98
N LYS A 503 14.57 11.65 -28.83
CA LYS A 503 15.49 12.77 -28.59
C LYS A 503 15.82 12.97 -27.12
N SER A 504 15.07 12.38 -26.20
CA SER A 504 15.24 12.55 -24.75
C SER A 504 16.02 11.40 -24.13
N LYS A 505 17.36 11.52 -24.13
CA LYS A 505 18.28 10.50 -23.58
C LYS A 505 17.92 10.08 -22.15
N GLY A 506 17.50 11.02 -21.30
CA GLY A 506 17.15 10.74 -19.90
C GLY A 506 15.87 9.90 -19.74
N ARG A 507 14.88 10.06 -20.63
CA ARG A 507 13.66 9.25 -20.60
C ARG A 507 13.92 7.83 -21.10
N LEU A 508 14.66 7.67 -22.18
CA LEU A 508 15.03 6.36 -22.76
C LEU A 508 15.91 5.50 -21.85
N THR A 509 16.66 6.13 -20.94
CA THR A 509 17.58 5.43 -20.01
C THR A 509 17.09 5.43 -18.56
N GLY A 510 15.90 5.96 -18.28
CA GLY A 510 15.35 6.13 -16.94
C GLY A 510 14.20 5.18 -16.58
N TRP A 511 13.98 4.12 -17.37
CA TRP A 511 12.77 3.29 -17.24
C TRP A 511 12.62 2.60 -15.89
N GLY A 512 13.72 2.16 -15.28
CA GLY A 512 13.68 1.44 -14.00
C GLY A 512 13.61 2.36 -12.80
N SER A 513 14.32 3.48 -12.84
CA SER A 513 14.24 4.51 -11.80
C SER A 513 12.86 5.16 -11.74
N GLY A 514 12.20 5.30 -12.90
CA GLY A 514 10.83 5.80 -13.03
C GLY A 514 9.71 4.78 -12.76
N ASP A 515 10.03 3.49 -12.57
CA ASP A 515 9.01 2.44 -12.43
C ASP A 515 8.19 2.60 -11.14
N ARG A 516 6.87 2.72 -11.27
CA ARG A 516 5.97 2.91 -10.13
C ARG A 516 5.86 1.67 -9.25
N TRP A 517 5.97 0.46 -9.80
CA TRP A 517 5.98 -0.76 -9.01
C TRP A 517 7.16 -0.78 -8.05
N ARG A 518 8.35 -0.43 -8.56
CA ARG A 518 9.55 -0.29 -7.75
C ARG A 518 9.35 0.75 -6.65
N ASN A 519 8.95 1.96 -7.02
CA ASN A 519 8.83 3.07 -6.07
C ASN A 519 7.82 2.77 -4.94
N MET A 520 6.70 2.12 -5.26
CA MET A 520 5.73 1.67 -4.25
C MET A 520 6.29 0.52 -3.40
N GLY A 521 6.97 -0.45 -4.02
CA GLY A 521 7.62 -1.57 -3.31
C GLY A 521 8.66 -1.09 -2.29
N GLN A 522 9.41 -0.03 -2.62
CA GLN A 522 10.37 0.58 -1.69
C GLN A 522 9.71 1.13 -0.43
N SER A 523 8.47 1.63 -0.52
CA SER A 523 7.72 2.07 0.66
C SER A 523 7.40 0.92 1.61
N PHE A 524 7.04 -0.25 1.08
CA PHE A 524 6.72 -1.43 1.89
C PHE A 524 7.94 -2.18 2.40
N LEU A 525 9.03 -2.20 1.62
CA LEU A 525 10.27 -2.90 1.97
C LEU A 525 11.22 -2.05 2.83
N GLY A 526 10.94 -0.75 3.00
CA GLY A 526 11.77 0.15 3.78
C GLY A 526 13.16 0.39 3.20
N THR A 527 13.37 0.12 1.90
CA THR A 527 14.69 0.16 1.25
C THR A 527 15.12 1.56 0.81
N ARG A 528 14.29 2.60 1.05
CA ARG A 528 14.59 4.00 0.70
C ARG A 528 13.82 4.95 1.61
N GLU A 529 14.38 6.15 1.83
CA GLU A 529 13.69 7.30 2.42
C GLU A 529 12.58 7.84 1.49
N TRP A 530 11.40 7.23 1.56
CA TRP A 530 10.21 7.66 0.81
C TRP A 530 9.45 8.81 1.49
N TRP A 531 9.82 9.16 2.72
CA TRP A 531 9.20 10.24 3.52
C TRP A 531 9.94 11.58 3.42
N GLY A 532 11.05 11.65 2.67
CA GLY A 532 11.87 12.85 2.56
C GLY A 532 11.19 14.01 1.81
N PRO A 533 11.67 15.26 1.95
CA PRO A 533 11.04 16.44 1.35
C PRO A 533 10.85 16.37 -0.18
N ARG A 534 11.76 15.68 -0.89
CA ARG A 534 11.67 15.47 -2.35
C ARG A 534 10.50 14.58 -2.77
N GLN A 535 9.90 13.84 -1.84
CA GLN A 535 8.77 12.95 -2.09
C GLN A 535 7.42 13.61 -1.79
N VAL A 536 7.43 14.83 -1.24
CA VAL A 536 6.22 15.61 -0.97
C VAL A 536 5.59 16.01 -2.31
N PRO A 537 4.33 15.61 -2.58
CA PRO A 537 3.72 15.90 -3.86
C PRO A 537 3.52 17.40 -4.13
N ASN A 538 3.64 17.77 -5.40
CA ASN A 538 3.48 19.16 -5.87
C ASN A 538 2.14 19.42 -6.57
N HIS A 539 1.24 18.43 -6.61
CA HIS A 539 -0.07 18.57 -7.26
C HIS A 539 -1.18 17.87 -6.46
N PRO A 540 -2.38 18.45 -6.30
CA PRO A 540 -3.47 17.88 -5.47
C PRO A 540 -3.90 16.47 -5.88
N ILE A 541 -3.80 16.16 -7.18
CA ILE A 541 -4.09 14.83 -7.76
C ILE A 541 -3.15 13.72 -7.25
N GLN A 542 -1.97 14.05 -6.71
CA GLN A 542 -0.97 13.06 -6.31
C GLN A 542 -1.23 12.50 -4.90
N GLY A 543 -2.39 11.86 -4.71
CA GLY A 543 -2.82 11.27 -3.43
C GLY A 543 -2.13 9.93 -3.07
N THR A 544 -1.43 9.28 -3.99
CA THR A 544 -0.81 7.96 -3.79
C THR A 544 0.12 7.91 -2.57
N THR A 545 0.98 8.92 -2.39
CA THR A 545 1.92 8.97 -1.27
C THR A 545 1.21 9.11 0.07
N PHE A 546 0.07 9.81 0.11
CA PHE A 546 -0.75 9.96 1.33
C PHE A 546 -1.38 8.62 1.72
N VAL A 547 -1.90 7.87 0.75
CA VAL A 547 -2.42 6.52 0.98
C VAL A 547 -1.31 5.59 1.47
N LEU A 548 -0.14 5.59 0.81
CA LEU A 548 1.01 4.79 1.23
C LEU A 548 1.52 5.15 2.63
N ALA A 549 1.55 6.44 2.99
CA ALA A 549 1.96 6.88 4.32
C ALA A 549 1.00 6.38 5.41
N THR A 550 -0.31 6.33 5.12
CA THR A 550 -1.33 6.13 6.15
C THR A 550 -2.01 4.76 6.10
N THR A 551 -1.66 3.90 5.13
CA THR A 551 -2.27 2.58 5.02
C THR A 551 -1.79 1.63 6.10
N GLY A 552 -2.72 0.78 6.58
CA GLY A 552 -2.40 -0.30 7.51
C GLY A 552 -1.84 -1.55 6.80
N TYR A 553 -1.96 -1.64 5.48
CA TYR A 553 -1.49 -2.79 4.70
C TYR A 553 0.04 -2.98 4.78
N ARG A 554 0.50 -4.20 5.02
CA ARG A 554 1.92 -4.56 5.03
C ARG A 554 2.14 -5.88 4.31
N LEU A 555 3.29 -6.01 3.66
CA LEU A 555 3.66 -7.25 3.01
C LEU A 555 3.85 -8.37 4.06
N PRO A 556 3.39 -9.59 3.79
CA PRO A 556 3.73 -10.80 4.52
C PRO A 556 5.22 -11.12 4.42
N ASP A 557 5.77 -11.76 5.47
CA ASP A 557 7.19 -12.11 5.56
C ASP A 557 7.67 -12.93 4.35
N VAL A 558 6.89 -13.92 3.92
CA VAL A 558 7.24 -14.76 2.76
C VAL A 558 7.34 -13.96 1.45
N ILE A 559 6.50 -12.94 1.26
CA ILE A 559 6.55 -12.08 0.07
C ILE A 559 7.77 -11.16 0.13
N MET A 560 8.11 -10.67 1.33
CA MET A 560 9.33 -9.87 1.53
C MET A 560 10.60 -10.70 1.35
N ASP A 561 10.62 -11.96 1.74
CA ASP A 561 11.72 -12.88 1.44
C ASP A 561 11.88 -13.03 -0.08
N ILE A 562 10.81 -13.36 -0.80
CA ILE A 562 10.86 -13.48 -2.27
C ILE A 562 11.34 -12.16 -2.90
N ALA A 563 10.91 -11.01 -2.38
CA ALA A 563 11.27 -9.72 -2.94
C ALA A 563 12.73 -9.30 -2.67
N GLN A 564 13.29 -9.65 -1.51
CA GLN A 564 14.62 -9.18 -1.09
C GLN A 564 15.73 -10.21 -1.28
N ASP A 565 15.43 -11.51 -1.20
CA ASP A 565 16.40 -12.60 -1.33
C ASP A 565 16.50 -13.04 -2.80
N VAL A 566 17.04 -12.17 -3.65
CA VAL A 566 17.20 -12.43 -5.09
C VAL A 566 18.08 -13.65 -5.34
N GLU A 567 19.24 -13.72 -4.68
CA GLU A 567 20.19 -14.84 -4.77
C GLU A 567 19.55 -16.16 -4.34
N GLY A 568 18.90 -16.20 -3.17
CA GLY A 568 18.28 -17.41 -2.66
C GLY A 568 17.02 -17.86 -3.42
N ARG A 569 16.55 -17.11 -4.42
CA ARG A 569 15.54 -17.62 -5.37
C ARG A 569 16.16 -18.54 -6.42
N GLY A 570 17.46 -18.42 -6.70
CA GLY A 570 18.14 -19.18 -7.75
C GLY A 570 17.53 -18.95 -9.13
N GLU A 571 17.64 -19.98 -9.98
CA GLU A 571 17.11 -19.97 -11.34
C GLU A 571 15.77 -20.70 -11.44
N TYR A 572 14.80 -20.09 -12.11
CA TYR A 572 13.47 -20.68 -12.30
C TYR A 572 12.70 -20.00 -13.43
N THR A 573 11.72 -20.73 -13.95
CA THR A 573 10.68 -20.17 -14.82
C THR A 573 9.45 -19.79 -13.99
N TYR A 574 8.83 -18.66 -14.34
CA TYR A 574 7.51 -18.27 -13.86
C TYR A 574 6.53 -18.12 -15.03
N VAL A 575 5.47 -18.93 -15.00
CA VAL A 575 4.36 -18.86 -15.98
C VAL A 575 3.09 -18.39 -15.28
N ALA A 576 2.41 -17.41 -15.86
CA ALA A 576 1.14 -16.90 -15.36
C ALA A 576 0.10 -16.73 -16.48
N ARG A 577 -1.15 -17.14 -16.25
CA ARG A 577 -2.26 -16.77 -17.14
C ARG A 577 -2.49 -15.26 -17.05
N ARG A 578 -2.63 -14.59 -18.20
CA ARG A 578 -2.93 -13.16 -18.29
C ARG A 578 -4.18 -12.97 -19.12
N ILE A 579 -5.22 -12.37 -18.55
CA ILE A 579 -6.47 -12.15 -19.27
C ILE A 579 -6.24 -11.10 -20.38
N ALA A 580 -6.51 -11.46 -21.63
CA ALA A 580 -6.29 -10.57 -22.78
C ALA A 580 -7.44 -10.51 -23.78
N LYS A 581 -8.14 -11.63 -23.99
CA LYS A 581 -9.22 -11.75 -24.97
C LYS A 581 -10.48 -11.03 -24.49
N GLN A 582 -11.00 -10.13 -25.33
CA GLN A 582 -12.36 -9.60 -25.22
C GLN A 582 -13.34 -10.63 -25.81
N LYS A 583 -14.44 -10.90 -25.10
CA LYS A 583 -15.58 -11.68 -25.62
C LYS A 583 -16.50 -10.80 -26.46
N HIS A 584 -17.28 -11.42 -27.34
CA HIS A 584 -18.34 -10.71 -28.02
C HIS A 584 -19.40 -10.21 -27.02
N MET A 585 -19.87 -8.98 -27.19
CA MET A 585 -20.90 -8.37 -26.35
C MET A 585 -21.80 -7.48 -27.20
N LYS A 586 -23.12 -7.64 -27.05
CA LYS A 586 -24.07 -6.86 -27.85
C LYS A 586 -24.05 -5.39 -27.43
N ALA A 587 -24.21 -4.48 -28.39
CA ALA A 587 -24.21 -3.05 -28.14
C ALA A 587 -25.25 -2.64 -27.08
N LYS A 588 -26.43 -3.26 -27.13
CA LYS A 588 -27.54 -3.02 -26.20
C LYS A 588 -27.26 -3.42 -24.74
N ASP A 589 -26.31 -4.32 -24.51
CA ASP A 589 -25.99 -4.85 -23.19
C ASP A 589 -24.87 -4.02 -22.49
N ILE A 590 -24.34 -2.99 -23.16
CA ILE A 590 -23.24 -2.17 -22.66
C ILE A 590 -23.78 -0.98 -21.83
N PRO A 591 -23.42 -0.84 -20.55
CA PRO A 591 -24.00 0.15 -19.63
C PRO A 591 -23.33 1.54 -19.70
N VAL A 592 -22.60 1.82 -20.79
CA VAL A 592 -21.91 3.09 -21.02
C VAL A 592 -22.21 3.59 -22.42
N LYS A 593 -22.18 4.91 -22.65
CA LYS A 593 -22.49 5.53 -23.96
C LYS A 593 -21.40 6.45 -24.51
N HIS A 594 -20.41 6.84 -23.69
CA HIS A 594 -19.49 7.95 -24.00
C HIS A 594 -18.00 7.63 -23.76
N SER A 595 -17.66 6.40 -23.37
CA SER A 595 -16.29 6.02 -23.02
C SER A 595 -16.09 4.53 -23.22
N PRO A 596 -15.00 4.09 -23.88
CA PRO A 596 -14.83 2.71 -24.34
C PRO A 596 -15.13 1.66 -23.27
N TRP A 597 -15.72 0.56 -23.70
CA TRP A 597 -16.07 -0.58 -22.86
C TRP A 597 -15.31 -1.82 -23.32
N TYR A 598 -14.72 -2.52 -22.36
CA TYR A 598 -14.02 -3.78 -22.58
C TYR A 598 -14.79 -4.87 -21.84
N ALA A 599 -14.89 -6.07 -22.42
CA ALA A 599 -15.53 -7.21 -21.77
C ALA A 599 -14.64 -8.44 -21.94
N PHE A 600 -13.90 -8.83 -20.91
CA PHE A 600 -12.91 -9.89 -21.03
C PHE A 600 -13.50 -11.28 -20.78
N GLU A 601 -12.92 -12.30 -21.43
CA GLU A 601 -13.22 -13.70 -21.21
C GLU A 601 -12.22 -14.29 -20.19
N PRO A 602 -12.63 -14.49 -18.92
CA PRO A 602 -11.71 -14.92 -17.86
C PRO A 602 -11.25 -16.39 -18.00
N THR A 603 -11.99 -17.24 -18.70
CA THR A 603 -11.66 -18.67 -18.81
C THR A 603 -10.75 -19.01 -19.98
N ASP A 604 -10.80 -18.20 -21.05
CA ASP A 604 -9.99 -18.27 -22.28
C ASP A 604 -9.09 -17.02 -22.41
N PRO A 605 -7.98 -16.93 -21.65
CA PRO A 605 -7.18 -15.70 -21.56
C PRO A 605 -6.50 -15.31 -22.88
N ARG A 606 -6.09 -16.31 -23.68
CA ARG A 606 -5.30 -16.19 -24.92
C ARG A 606 -3.99 -15.40 -24.75
N MET A 607 -3.46 -15.31 -23.53
CA MET A 607 -2.16 -14.71 -23.25
C MET A 607 -1.56 -15.34 -21.99
N ILE A 608 -0.26 -15.60 -22.04
CA ILE A 608 0.53 -16.02 -20.88
C ILE A 608 1.71 -15.07 -20.68
N GLY A 609 2.02 -14.76 -19.43
CA GLY A 609 3.30 -14.20 -19.05
C GLY A 609 4.30 -15.34 -18.82
N TYR A 610 5.49 -15.20 -19.37
CA TYR A 610 6.59 -16.13 -19.18
C TYR A 610 7.84 -15.36 -18.81
N ASP A 611 8.40 -15.68 -17.64
CA ASP A 611 9.62 -15.09 -17.15
C ASP A 611 10.64 -16.19 -16.87
N TYR A 612 11.89 -15.97 -17.28
CA TYR A 612 13.05 -16.72 -16.82
C TYR A 612 13.82 -15.82 -15.86
N CYS A 613 13.90 -16.25 -14.61
CA CYS A 613 14.46 -15.49 -13.51
C CYS A 613 15.77 -16.12 -13.06
N THR A 614 16.82 -15.31 -12.95
CA THR A 614 18.11 -15.67 -12.36
C THR A 614 18.52 -14.59 -11.33
N PRO A 615 19.57 -14.83 -10.54
CA PRO A 615 20.14 -13.78 -9.69
C PRO A 615 20.72 -12.59 -10.47
N ASP A 616 21.14 -12.81 -11.73
CA ASP A 616 21.86 -11.81 -12.53
C ASP A 616 20.96 -11.03 -13.50
N TYR A 617 19.84 -11.63 -13.92
CA TYR A 617 18.89 -11.03 -14.85
C TYR A 617 17.49 -11.65 -14.77
N VAL A 618 16.50 -10.95 -15.31
CA VAL A 618 15.17 -11.51 -15.59
C VAL A 618 14.81 -11.24 -17.05
N MET A 619 14.59 -12.31 -17.81
CA MET A 619 14.13 -12.27 -19.21
C MET A 619 12.64 -12.62 -19.30
N GLY A 620 11.92 -11.95 -20.18
CA GLY A 620 10.47 -11.88 -20.10
C GLY A 620 9.71 -11.69 -21.39
N SER A 621 8.53 -12.33 -21.50
CA SER A 621 7.62 -12.16 -22.64
C SER A 621 6.14 -12.28 -22.28
N LEU A 622 5.29 -11.72 -23.17
CA LEU A 622 3.86 -12.02 -23.23
C LEU A 622 3.62 -12.81 -24.52
N MET A 623 3.33 -14.10 -24.39
CA MET A 623 3.03 -14.96 -25.52
C MET A 623 1.52 -15.02 -25.74
N ILE A 624 1.08 -14.95 -27.01
CA ILE A 624 -0.33 -14.76 -27.41
C ILE A 624 -0.73 -15.69 -28.55
N ASP A 625 -2.03 -15.74 -28.86
CA ASP A 625 -2.54 -16.28 -30.12
C ASP A 625 -2.49 -15.19 -31.20
N PRO A 626 -1.53 -15.20 -32.14
CA PRO A 626 -1.41 -14.12 -33.11
C PRO A 626 -2.59 -14.05 -34.09
N LYS A 627 -3.38 -15.13 -34.21
CA LYS A 627 -4.52 -15.21 -35.13
C LYS A 627 -5.69 -14.34 -34.69
N LEU A 628 -5.81 -14.04 -33.39
CA LEU A 628 -6.91 -13.22 -32.89
C LEU A 628 -6.82 -11.78 -33.43
N PRO A 629 -7.94 -11.25 -33.95
CA PRO A 629 -7.96 -9.90 -34.52
C PRO A 629 -7.79 -8.87 -33.42
N ARG A 630 -7.34 -7.68 -33.82
CA ARG A 630 -7.33 -6.51 -32.93
C ARG A 630 -8.64 -5.78 -33.14
N VAL A 631 -9.31 -5.45 -32.05
CA VAL A 631 -10.70 -4.98 -32.08
C VAL A 631 -10.83 -3.61 -31.43
N SER A 632 -11.79 -2.82 -31.94
CA SER A 632 -12.12 -1.53 -31.35
C SER A 632 -13.10 -1.71 -30.19
N SER A 633 -12.80 -1.06 -29.08
CA SER A 633 -13.66 -1.02 -27.89
C SER A 633 -14.62 0.17 -27.90
N HIS A 634 -14.80 0.83 -29.05
CA HIS A 634 -15.71 1.97 -29.24
C HIS A 634 -16.92 1.64 -30.13
N LEU A 635 -16.98 0.45 -30.75
CA LEU A 635 -18.00 0.12 -31.77
C LEU A 635 -19.44 0.29 -31.29
N TYR A 636 -19.70 0.03 -30.01
CA TYR A 636 -21.03 0.23 -29.43
C TYR A 636 -21.47 1.71 -29.39
N GLN A 637 -20.54 2.66 -29.40
CA GLN A 637 -20.85 4.10 -29.53
C GLN A 637 -21.41 4.42 -30.93
N GLU A 638 -21.13 3.57 -31.91
CA GLU A 638 -21.62 3.62 -33.29
C GLU A 638 -22.83 2.67 -33.49
N GLY A 639 -23.40 2.12 -32.41
CA GLY A 639 -24.52 1.18 -32.45
C GLY A 639 -24.17 -0.25 -32.84
N GLN A 640 -22.88 -0.59 -32.92
CA GLN A 640 -22.39 -1.91 -33.33
C GLN A 640 -21.95 -2.77 -32.14
N ASP A 641 -22.08 -4.09 -32.26
CA ASP A 641 -21.64 -5.01 -31.21
C ASP A 641 -20.11 -4.95 -30.99
N LEU A 642 -19.65 -5.24 -29.78
CA LEU A 642 -18.24 -5.47 -29.52
C LEU A 642 -17.84 -6.85 -30.06
N PRO A 643 -16.86 -6.94 -30.97
CA PRO A 643 -16.41 -8.21 -31.50
C PRO A 643 -15.41 -8.89 -30.56
N GLU A 644 -15.23 -10.20 -30.76
CA GLU A 644 -14.19 -10.98 -30.11
C GLU A 644 -12.80 -10.62 -30.66
N GLY A 645 -11.80 -10.48 -29.79
CA GLY A 645 -10.41 -10.25 -30.19
C GLY A 645 -9.55 -9.65 -29.08
N TYR A 646 -8.39 -9.08 -29.45
CA TYR A 646 -7.59 -8.27 -28.52
C TYR A 646 -7.98 -6.80 -28.60
N PRO A 647 -8.57 -6.25 -27.54
CA PRO A 647 -8.88 -4.84 -27.51
C PRO A 647 -7.62 -3.99 -27.26
N ALA A 648 -7.77 -2.67 -27.33
CA ALA A 648 -6.67 -1.72 -27.13
C ALA A 648 -5.92 -1.95 -25.80
N LEU A 649 -6.65 -2.20 -24.70
CA LEU A 649 -6.09 -2.26 -23.35
C LEU A 649 -5.00 -3.34 -23.18
N THR A 650 -5.14 -4.48 -23.86
CA THR A 650 -4.26 -5.65 -23.73
C THR A 650 -3.30 -5.81 -24.92
N SER A 651 -3.55 -5.09 -26.01
CA SER A 651 -2.68 -5.09 -27.20
C SER A 651 -1.70 -3.93 -27.25
N GLN A 652 -1.93 -2.86 -26.51
CA GLN A 652 -1.14 -1.63 -26.57
C GLN A 652 0.25 -1.78 -25.96
N ASN A 653 1.29 -1.38 -26.72
CA ASN A 653 2.69 -1.29 -26.30
C ASN A 653 3.14 -2.47 -25.45
N ARG A 654 3.11 -3.67 -26.03
CA ARG A 654 3.51 -4.88 -25.32
C ARG A 654 5.03 -4.94 -25.20
N TYR A 655 5.48 -5.28 -24.01
CA TYR A 655 6.89 -5.29 -23.64
C TYR A 655 7.40 -6.71 -23.54
N HIS A 656 8.56 -6.95 -24.12
CA HIS A 656 9.36 -8.15 -23.99
C HIS A 656 10.81 -7.73 -23.72
N GLY A 657 11.63 -8.63 -23.19
CA GLY A 657 13.07 -8.39 -23.09
C GLY A 657 13.65 -8.75 -21.74
N ILE A 658 14.79 -8.14 -21.43
CA ILE A 658 15.63 -8.51 -20.29
C ILE A 658 15.96 -7.28 -19.44
N VAL A 659 16.01 -7.47 -18.13
CA VAL A 659 16.51 -6.51 -17.14
C VAL A 659 17.66 -7.14 -16.37
N PHE A 660 18.66 -6.34 -15.97
CA PHE A 660 19.89 -6.84 -15.34
C PHE A 660 20.02 -6.40 -13.87
N ALA A 661 20.73 -7.19 -13.08
CA ALA A 661 21.02 -6.90 -11.68
C ALA A 661 21.97 -5.69 -11.50
N SER A 662 22.84 -5.43 -12.47
CA SER A 662 23.91 -4.41 -12.40
C SER A 662 23.39 -3.00 -12.12
N ASP A 663 22.31 -2.59 -12.78
CA ASP A 663 21.72 -1.26 -12.67
C ASP A 663 20.20 -1.30 -12.85
N LEU A 664 19.48 -0.41 -12.15
CA LEU A 664 18.02 -0.33 -12.22
C LEU A 664 17.49 -0.10 -13.64
N ASN A 665 18.25 0.62 -14.45
CA ASN A 665 17.88 0.96 -15.81
C ASN A 665 18.50 0.03 -16.85
N ALA A 666 19.45 -0.84 -16.47
CA ALA A 666 20.05 -1.79 -17.39
C ALA A 666 18.99 -2.77 -17.91
N ARG A 667 18.70 -2.67 -19.21
CA ARG A 667 17.71 -3.49 -19.90
C ARG A 667 17.92 -3.49 -21.41
N VAL A 668 17.44 -4.54 -22.06
CA VAL A 668 17.39 -4.62 -23.52
C VAL A 668 16.00 -5.08 -23.95
N VAL A 669 15.39 -4.33 -24.88
CA VAL A 669 13.95 -4.45 -25.21
C VAL A 669 13.76 -4.43 -26.72
N PRO A 670 13.37 -5.55 -27.35
CA PRO A 670 12.88 -5.51 -28.73
C PRO A 670 11.56 -4.72 -28.76
N GLN A 671 11.43 -3.77 -29.68
CA GLN A 671 10.23 -2.94 -29.85
C GLN A 671 10.00 -2.67 -31.35
N CYS A 672 8.78 -2.39 -31.78
CA CYS A 672 8.56 -1.75 -33.08
C CYS A 672 8.54 -0.24 -32.94
N GLU A 673 9.00 0.50 -33.94
CA GLU A 673 8.77 1.95 -34.00
C GLU A 673 7.27 2.28 -34.02
N GLY A 674 6.81 3.24 -33.22
CA GLY A 674 5.45 3.78 -33.29
C GLY A 674 5.36 4.92 -34.30
N LEU A 675 4.51 4.81 -35.32
CA LEU A 675 4.44 5.78 -36.43
C LEU A 675 3.49 6.96 -36.22
N ALA A 676 2.62 6.90 -35.19
CA ALA A 676 1.62 7.93 -34.91
C ALA A 676 1.92 8.63 -33.57
N ASN A 677 0.99 8.59 -32.62
CA ASN A 677 1.13 9.17 -31.27
C ASN A 677 2.07 8.38 -30.33
N GLY A 678 3.07 7.67 -30.88
CA GLY A 678 3.97 6.81 -30.14
C GLY A 678 3.31 5.58 -29.49
N LYS A 679 2.06 5.27 -29.85
CA LYS A 679 1.35 4.05 -29.40
C LYS A 679 1.32 3.01 -30.52
N THR A 680 1.60 1.78 -30.15
CA THR A 680 1.54 0.60 -31.00
C THR A 680 0.50 -0.36 -30.44
N TYR A 681 -0.20 -1.06 -31.33
CA TYR A 681 -1.24 -2.01 -30.94
C TYR A 681 -0.99 -3.36 -31.61
N GLY A 682 -0.72 -4.37 -30.78
CA GLY A 682 -0.48 -5.70 -31.27
C GLY A 682 0.85 -5.84 -32.02
N GLU A 683 1.85 -5.00 -31.74
CA GLU A 683 3.05 -4.80 -32.57
C GLU A 683 3.90 -6.03 -32.82
N GLN A 684 3.99 -6.92 -31.83
CA GLN A 684 4.90 -8.05 -31.86
C GLN A 684 4.20 -9.36 -31.53
N GLN A 685 4.83 -10.44 -31.94
CA GLN A 685 4.64 -11.78 -31.38
C GLN A 685 5.98 -12.27 -30.85
N ALA A 686 5.94 -13.05 -29.78
CA ALA A 686 7.11 -13.55 -29.10
C ALA A 686 6.91 -15.02 -28.73
N VAL A 687 8.02 -15.73 -28.65
CA VAL A 687 8.13 -17.05 -28.03
C VAL A 687 9.41 -17.10 -27.23
N GLN A 688 9.33 -17.72 -26.05
CA GLN A 688 10.46 -17.81 -25.14
C GLN A 688 10.53 -19.23 -24.58
N HIS A 689 11.76 -19.69 -24.40
CA HIS A 689 12.07 -20.81 -23.55
C HIS A 689 13.32 -20.44 -22.76
N GLU A 690 13.17 -20.38 -21.44
CA GLU A 690 14.25 -20.01 -20.51
C GLU A 690 14.97 -18.72 -20.94
N ASN A 691 16.29 -18.80 -21.17
CA ASN A 691 17.19 -17.71 -21.55
C ASN A 691 17.16 -17.36 -23.05
N VAL A 692 16.30 -17.99 -23.86
CA VAL A 692 16.18 -17.75 -25.30
C VAL A 692 14.81 -17.12 -25.61
N LEU A 693 14.83 -15.89 -26.12
CA LEU A 693 13.65 -15.14 -26.52
C LEU A 693 13.73 -14.80 -28.02
N LEU A 694 12.71 -15.19 -28.77
CA LEU A 694 12.54 -14.83 -30.17
C LEU A 694 11.33 -13.91 -30.32
N VAL A 695 11.53 -12.74 -30.93
CA VAL A 695 10.49 -11.73 -31.14
C VAL A 695 10.48 -11.30 -32.60
N GLN A 696 9.30 -11.15 -33.19
CA GLN A 696 9.17 -10.51 -34.50
C GLN A 696 8.02 -9.52 -34.51
N ARG A 697 8.05 -8.61 -35.48
CA ARG A 697 6.89 -7.78 -35.79
C ARG A 697 5.72 -8.67 -36.22
N HIS A 698 4.54 -8.34 -35.70
CA HIS A 698 3.30 -8.99 -36.10
C HIS A 698 2.93 -8.55 -37.52
N ALA A 699 2.68 -9.50 -38.42
CA ALA A 699 2.49 -9.22 -39.84
C ALA A 699 1.30 -8.29 -40.13
N LYS A 700 0.27 -8.34 -39.29
CA LYS A 700 -0.95 -7.53 -39.38
C LYS A 700 -0.90 -6.21 -38.57
N ALA A 701 0.24 -5.84 -37.99
CA ALA A 701 0.37 -4.61 -37.20
C ALA A 701 0.34 -3.36 -38.11
N LYS A 702 -0.65 -2.48 -37.87
CA LYS A 702 -0.93 -1.30 -38.70
C LYS A 702 -0.28 0.00 -38.20
N THR A 703 -0.04 0.14 -36.88
CA THR A 703 0.43 1.40 -36.28
C THR A 703 1.93 1.39 -35.92
N THR A 704 2.70 0.55 -36.62
CA THR A 704 4.10 0.25 -36.27
C THR A 704 5.00 0.30 -37.51
N GLY A 705 6.20 0.86 -37.36
CA GLY A 705 7.31 0.82 -38.31
C GLY A 705 8.21 -0.40 -38.08
N ASP A 706 9.52 -0.18 -38.17
CA ASP A 706 10.50 -1.25 -38.15
C ASP A 706 10.72 -1.88 -36.77
N MET A 707 11.13 -3.15 -36.76
CA MET A 707 11.75 -3.80 -35.62
C MET A 707 13.04 -3.08 -35.23
N ARG A 708 13.15 -2.79 -33.94
CA ARG A 708 14.32 -2.18 -33.32
C ARG A 708 14.57 -2.81 -31.95
N VAL A 709 15.75 -2.58 -31.40
CA VAL A 709 16.16 -3.04 -30.08
C VAL A 709 16.64 -1.84 -29.28
N ILE A 710 16.05 -1.63 -28.11
CA ILE A 710 16.38 -0.55 -27.18
C ILE A 710 17.37 -1.09 -26.15
N TRP A 711 18.55 -0.48 -26.08
CA TRP A 711 19.62 -0.77 -25.14
C TRP A 711 19.65 0.30 -24.04
N GLY A 712 18.75 0.16 -23.06
CA GLY A 712 18.39 1.23 -22.11
C GLY A 712 19.42 1.54 -21.03
N GLY A 713 20.49 0.75 -20.89
CA GLY A 713 21.54 0.99 -19.91
C GLY A 713 22.53 2.08 -20.34
N LYS A 714 23.03 2.85 -19.36
CA LYS A 714 23.99 3.93 -19.61
C LYS A 714 25.28 3.35 -20.25
N GLY A 715 25.62 3.85 -21.44
CA GLY A 715 26.85 3.45 -22.14
C GLY A 715 26.87 1.99 -22.61
N MET A 716 25.71 1.38 -22.85
CA MET A 716 25.67 0.01 -23.41
C MET A 716 26.24 -0.04 -24.83
N LYS A 717 25.86 0.90 -25.71
CA LYS A 717 26.32 0.95 -27.12
C LYS A 717 27.84 0.82 -27.27
N THR A 718 28.61 1.54 -26.46
CA THR A 718 30.08 1.55 -26.55
C THR A 718 30.74 0.27 -26.03
N ARG A 719 30.00 -0.61 -25.35
CA ARG A 719 30.47 -1.89 -24.81
C ARG A 719 30.01 -3.10 -25.62
N ILE A 720 29.19 -2.90 -26.64
CA ILE A 720 28.72 -3.97 -27.50
C ILE A 720 29.85 -4.37 -28.45
N VAL A 721 30.07 -5.67 -28.56
CA VAL A 721 31.04 -6.28 -29.49
C VAL A 721 30.26 -7.12 -30.50
N GLU A 722 30.54 -6.92 -31.78
CA GLU A 722 29.92 -7.69 -32.85
C GLU A 722 30.76 -8.95 -33.17
N ARG A 723 30.07 -10.09 -33.30
CA ARG A 723 30.63 -11.37 -33.76
C ARG A 723 29.58 -12.12 -34.61
N SER A 724 29.85 -12.35 -35.89
CA SER A 724 29.03 -13.21 -36.76
C SER A 724 27.53 -12.84 -36.82
N GLY A 725 27.26 -11.54 -36.79
CA GLY A 725 25.95 -10.89 -36.74
C GLY A 725 25.35 -10.73 -35.34
N TRP A 726 25.98 -11.27 -34.30
CA TRP A 726 25.54 -11.13 -32.91
C TRP A 726 26.10 -9.86 -32.29
N GLN A 727 25.22 -9.05 -31.72
CA GLN A 727 25.56 -7.94 -30.83
C GLN A 727 25.70 -8.50 -29.41
N ILE A 728 26.93 -8.59 -28.91
CA ILE A 728 27.25 -9.20 -27.62
C ILE A 728 27.52 -8.11 -26.59
N LEU A 729 26.86 -8.20 -25.44
CA LEU A 729 27.05 -7.33 -24.29
C LEU A 729 27.29 -8.17 -23.03
N ARG A 730 28.29 -7.76 -22.24
CA ARG A 730 28.37 -8.14 -20.82
C ARG A 730 27.77 -7.03 -19.98
N GLU A 731 26.82 -7.38 -19.13
CA GLU A 731 26.18 -6.45 -18.20
C GLU A 731 26.15 -7.06 -16.80
N GLY A 732 27.03 -6.58 -15.92
CA GLY A 732 27.29 -7.23 -14.63
C GLY A 732 27.78 -8.67 -14.82
N ASN A 733 27.09 -9.60 -14.17
CA ASN A 733 27.35 -11.04 -14.20
C ASN A 733 26.49 -11.77 -15.25
N ALA A 734 25.97 -11.05 -16.24
CA ALA A 734 25.20 -11.64 -17.33
C ALA A 734 25.81 -11.28 -18.68
N TRP A 735 25.67 -12.21 -19.61
CA TRP A 735 25.91 -12.03 -21.03
C TRP A 735 24.59 -11.96 -21.78
N LEU A 736 24.55 -11.15 -22.84
CA LEU A 736 23.42 -11.08 -23.77
C LEU A 736 23.94 -11.02 -25.21
N GLY A 737 23.45 -11.92 -26.05
CA GLY A 737 23.59 -11.87 -27.49
C GLY A 737 22.27 -11.45 -28.13
N VAL A 738 22.32 -10.51 -29.08
CA VAL A 738 21.16 -10.09 -29.87
C VAL A 738 21.47 -10.18 -31.35
N LYS A 739 20.60 -10.84 -32.12
CA LYS A 739 20.74 -10.95 -33.59
C LYS A 739 19.39 -10.82 -34.29
N GLY A 740 19.32 -9.92 -35.26
CA GLY A 740 18.25 -9.88 -36.24
C GLY A 740 18.58 -10.82 -37.39
N PHE A 741 17.68 -11.75 -37.70
CA PHE A 741 17.88 -12.74 -38.75
C PHE A 741 17.22 -12.32 -40.05
N SER A 742 17.85 -12.70 -41.17
CA SER A 742 17.25 -12.57 -42.49
C SER A 742 15.99 -13.44 -42.60
N ARG A 743 14.94 -12.89 -43.20
CA ARG A 743 13.72 -13.65 -43.54
C ARG A 743 13.84 -14.47 -44.82
N THR A 744 14.94 -14.36 -45.54
CA THR A 744 15.12 -14.99 -46.87
C THR A 744 16.38 -15.85 -46.97
N LYS A 745 17.42 -15.59 -46.18
CA LYS A 745 18.68 -16.33 -46.20
C LYS A 745 18.86 -17.09 -44.89
N SER A 746 19.14 -18.39 -44.97
CA SER A 746 19.38 -19.22 -43.78
C SER A 746 20.62 -18.75 -43.01
N ASN A 747 20.48 -18.68 -41.68
CA ASN A 747 21.45 -18.26 -40.67
C ASN A 747 22.10 -16.86 -40.85
N ALA A 748 21.72 -16.12 -41.88
CA ALA A 748 22.26 -14.80 -42.16
C ALA A 748 21.66 -13.74 -41.23
N SER A 749 22.49 -12.76 -40.86
CA SER A 749 22.00 -11.54 -40.22
C SER A 749 21.20 -10.69 -41.22
N CYS A 750 20.17 -9.99 -40.75
CA CYS A 750 19.54 -8.94 -41.56
C CYS A 750 20.36 -7.64 -41.57
N GLY A 751 21.40 -7.52 -40.73
CA GLY A 751 22.10 -6.27 -40.48
C GLY A 751 21.29 -5.28 -39.63
N SER A 752 21.96 -4.24 -39.14
CA SER A 752 21.36 -3.23 -38.27
C SER A 752 22.10 -1.90 -38.32
N SER A 753 21.41 -0.81 -37.98
CA SER A 753 21.96 0.55 -37.87
C SER A 753 21.52 1.21 -36.56
N TRP A 754 22.34 2.09 -36.00
CA TRP A 754 21.98 2.83 -34.79
C TRP A 754 21.24 4.11 -35.16
N ASP A 755 19.99 4.26 -34.70
CA ASP A 755 19.24 5.52 -34.83
C ASP A 755 19.82 6.58 -33.89
N ASN A 756 20.31 6.15 -32.72
CA ASN A 756 20.94 6.99 -31.70
C ASN A 756 21.79 6.14 -30.73
N GLU A 757 22.04 6.63 -29.51
CA GLU A 757 22.86 5.94 -28.50
C GLU A 757 22.16 4.76 -27.81
N VAL A 758 20.87 4.55 -28.04
CA VAL A 758 20.03 3.59 -27.31
C VAL A 758 19.29 2.66 -28.29
N ILE A 759 18.94 3.14 -29.48
CA ILE A 759 18.08 2.43 -30.43
C ILE A 759 18.91 1.83 -31.58
N LEU A 760 18.92 0.50 -31.67
CA LEU A 760 19.47 -0.27 -32.78
C LEU A 760 18.33 -0.76 -33.68
N ARG A 761 18.24 -0.24 -34.90
CA ARG A 761 17.22 -0.58 -35.90
C ARG A 761 17.68 -1.76 -36.77
N MET A 762 16.77 -2.68 -37.07
CA MET A 762 17.04 -3.78 -37.98
C MET A 762 16.89 -3.29 -39.43
N ASN A 763 17.82 -3.65 -40.33
CA ASN A 763 17.72 -3.22 -41.73
C ASN A 763 16.54 -3.91 -42.47
N ASP A 764 16.12 -5.09 -42.00
CA ASP A 764 14.81 -5.65 -42.32
C ASP A 764 13.86 -5.35 -41.15
N GLY A 765 12.98 -4.37 -41.31
CA GLY A 765 12.04 -3.95 -40.27
C GLY A 765 11.01 -5.01 -39.85
N LYS A 766 10.96 -6.17 -40.52
CA LYS A 766 10.13 -7.32 -40.14
C LYS A 766 10.97 -8.50 -39.62
N ALA A 767 12.28 -8.32 -39.44
CA ALA A 767 13.19 -9.38 -39.01
C ALA A 767 12.74 -10.03 -37.69
N PRO A 768 12.82 -11.37 -37.60
CA PRO A 768 12.87 -12.08 -36.33
C PRO A 768 14.16 -11.71 -35.60
N VAL A 769 14.02 -11.29 -34.34
CA VAL A 769 15.12 -10.87 -33.46
C VAL A 769 15.22 -11.85 -32.31
N ALA A 770 16.38 -12.50 -32.17
CA ALA A 770 16.68 -13.36 -31.05
C ALA A 770 17.47 -12.61 -29.98
N LEU A 771 17.10 -12.82 -28.72
CA LEU A 771 17.84 -12.43 -27.52
C LEU A 771 18.20 -13.73 -26.78
N ILE A 772 19.48 -13.96 -26.55
CA ILE A 772 19.98 -15.14 -25.84
C ILE A 772 20.85 -14.67 -24.70
N ALA A 773 20.50 -15.04 -23.47
CA ALA A 773 21.25 -14.66 -22.28
C ALA A 773 22.03 -15.85 -21.69
N GLY A 774 23.03 -15.54 -20.88
CA GLY A 774 23.78 -16.53 -20.10
C GLY A 774 24.36 -15.87 -18.86
N ARG A 775 24.65 -16.64 -17.82
CA ARG A 775 25.32 -16.10 -16.64
C ARG A 775 26.84 -16.12 -16.89
N SER A 776 27.57 -15.19 -16.29
CA SER A 776 29.02 -15.13 -16.44
C SER A 776 29.75 -16.30 -15.78
N GLU A 777 29.10 -17.01 -14.85
CA GLU A 777 29.64 -18.26 -14.29
C GLU A 777 29.64 -19.41 -15.30
N ASP A 778 28.66 -19.45 -16.22
CA ASP A 778 28.56 -20.47 -17.28
C ASP A 778 29.45 -20.14 -18.50
N HIS A 779 29.83 -18.88 -18.63
CA HIS A 779 30.61 -18.34 -19.74
C HIS A 779 31.68 -17.37 -19.21
N ALA A 780 32.89 -17.90 -19.04
CA ALA A 780 34.02 -17.18 -18.43
C ALA A 780 34.39 -15.89 -19.16
N ASP A 781 34.29 -15.87 -20.50
CA ASP A 781 34.66 -14.75 -21.34
C ASP A 781 33.73 -14.61 -22.57
N ILE A 782 34.02 -13.59 -23.39
CA ILE A 782 33.25 -13.29 -24.59
C ILE A 782 33.34 -14.39 -25.64
N GLU A 783 34.48 -15.09 -25.74
CA GLU A 783 34.68 -16.12 -26.76
C GLU A 783 33.91 -17.39 -26.38
N ALA A 784 33.89 -17.76 -25.09
CA ALA A 784 33.04 -18.83 -24.57
C ALA A 784 31.55 -18.55 -24.80
N PHE A 785 31.11 -17.31 -24.62
CA PHE A 785 29.72 -16.92 -24.89
C PHE A 785 29.41 -16.83 -26.40
N ALA A 786 30.34 -16.30 -27.21
CA ALA A 786 30.19 -16.26 -28.67
C ALA A 786 30.11 -17.67 -29.29
N ASN A 787 30.91 -18.62 -28.78
CA ASN A 787 30.82 -20.02 -29.17
C ASN A 787 29.46 -20.63 -28.83
N TYR A 788 28.92 -20.32 -27.65
CA TYR A 788 27.56 -20.71 -27.28
C TYR A 788 26.51 -20.13 -28.23
N LEU A 789 26.58 -18.83 -28.55
CA LEU A 789 25.70 -18.20 -29.55
C LEU A 789 25.86 -18.83 -30.94
N GLY A 790 27.07 -19.29 -31.29
CA GLY A 790 27.37 -19.98 -32.55
C GLY A 790 26.65 -21.32 -32.70
N THR A 791 26.15 -21.92 -31.62
CA THR A 791 25.29 -23.12 -31.68
C THR A 791 23.88 -22.83 -32.20
N PHE A 792 23.47 -21.55 -32.23
CA PHE A 792 22.15 -21.14 -32.69
C PHE A 792 22.15 -20.75 -34.17
N SER A 793 21.18 -21.28 -34.90
CA SER A 793 20.94 -21.01 -36.31
C SER A 793 19.47 -20.67 -36.56
N GLY A 794 19.23 -19.73 -37.46
CA GLY A 794 17.88 -19.28 -37.82
C GLY A 794 17.55 -19.62 -39.27
N GLU A 795 16.45 -20.32 -39.54
CA GLU A 795 16.03 -20.70 -40.89
C GLU A 795 14.57 -20.28 -41.18
N PRO A 796 14.30 -19.56 -42.27
CA PRO A 796 12.95 -19.46 -42.81
C PRO A 796 12.61 -20.75 -43.57
N ARG A 797 11.54 -21.44 -43.17
CA ARG A 797 11.08 -22.68 -43.80
C ARG A 797 9.57 -22.85 -43.64
N ASP A 798 8.87 -23.22 -44.72
CA ASP A 798 7.44 -23.54 -44.73
C ASP A 798 6.54 -22.45 -44.12
N GLY A 799 6.87 -21.17 -44.35
CA GLY A 799 6.14 -20.02 -43.78
C GLY A 799 6.47 -19.70 -42.31
N TRP A 800 7.33 -20.49 -41.68
CA TRP A 800 7.85 -20.26 -40.32
C TRP A 800 9.26 -19.72 -40.35
N PHE A 801 9.60 -18.93 -39.34
CA PHE A 801 10.99 -18.73 -38.96
C PHE A 801 11.30 -19.61 -37.76
N LYS A 802 12.35 -20.41 -37.86
CA LYS A 802 12.77 -21.36 -36.83
C LYS A 802 14.18 -21.02 -36.35
N LEU A 803 14.32 -20.76 -35.05
CA LEU A 803 15.59 -20.66 -34.36
C LEU A 803 15.90 -22.00 -33.71
N SER A 804 17.05 -22.60 -33.99
CA SER A 804 17.48 -23.90 -33.44
C SER A 804 18.89 -23.83 -32.86
N GLY A 805 19.14 -24.36 -31.67
CA GLY A 805 20.47 -24.37 -31.03
C GLY A 805 20.43 -24.76 -29.56
N GLY A 806 21.51 -24.49 -28.81
CA GLY A 806 21.66 -24.85 -27.41
C GLY A 806 22.68 -25.99 -27.17
N LYS A 807 23.13 -26.15 -25.92
CA LYS A 807 24.19 -27.13 -25.54
C LYS A 807 23.68 -28.54 -25.24
N ASP A 808 22.56 -28.68 -24.53
CA ASP A 808 22.18 -29.98 -23.92
C ASP A 808 21.01 -30.68 -24.64
N GLU A 809 20.01 -29.93 -25.10
CA GLU A 809 18.94 -30.40 -25.97
C GLU A 809 18.78 -29.45 -27.15
N LYS A 810 18.49 -29.97 -28.35
CA LYS A 810 18.24 -29.13 -29.53
C LYS A 810 16.94 -28.35 -29.36
N LEU A 811 17.01 -27.20 -28.70
CA LEU A 811 15.90 -26.27 -28.56
C LEU A 811 15.52 -25.75 -29.95
N THR A 812 14.22 -25.70 -30.21
CA THR A 812 13.68 -25.01 -31.38
C THR A 812 12.57 -24.06 -30.98
N LEU A 813 12.70 -22.79 -31.36
CA LEU A 813 11.67 -21.77 -31.23
C LEU A 813 11.16 -21.40 -32.62
N SER A 814 9.85 -21.25 -32.80
CA SER A 814 9.31 -20.88 -34.12
C SER A 814 8.16 -19.87 -34.07
N LEU A 815 8.20 -18.93 -35.01
CA LEU A 815 7.17 -17.92 -35.24
C LEU A 815 6.71 -17.97 -36.70
N HIS A 816 5.40 -17.85 -36.94
CA HIS A 816 4.86 -17.82 -38.30
C HIS A 816 5.14 -16.44 -38.92
N LEU A 817 5.72 -16.39 -40.12
CA LEU A 817 6.14 -15.14 -40.76
C LEU A 817 4.96 -14.21 -41.06
N SER A 818 3.78 -14.76 -41.40
CA SER A 818 2.52 -14.01 -41.60
C SER A 818 1.64 -13.91 -40.34
N SER A 819 2.12 -14.38 -39.17
CA SER A 819 1.37 -14.37 -37.90
C SER A 819 0.05 -15.18 -37.93
N GLU A 820 0.01 -16.29 -38.68
CA GLU A 820 -1.17 -17.16 -38.85
C GLU A 820 -1.08 -18.46 -38.03
N GLY A 821 0.04 -18.71 -37.36
CA GLY A 821 0.25 -19.89 -36.52
C GLY A 821 0.58 -19.52 -35.09
N ILE A 822 0.13 -20.33 -34.12
CA ILE A 822 0.50 -20.19 -32.71
C ILE A 822 2.00 -20.51 -32.57
N PRO A 823 2.79 -19.65 -31.89
CA PRO A 823 4.22 -19.89 -31.68
C PRO A 823 4.54 -21.27 -31.11
N ARG A 824 5.73 -21.79 -31.41
CA ARG A 824 6.12 -23.16 -31.05
C ARG A 824 7.43 -23.22 -30.28
N VAL A 825 7.47 -24.14 -29.31
CA VAL A 825 8.68 -24.60 -28.62
C VAL A 825 8.81 -26.09 -28.92
N ASN A 826 9.95 -26.54 -29.44
CA ASN A 826 10.22 -27.94 -29.80
C ASN A 826 9.12 -28.54 -30.70
N GLY A 827 8.68 -27.76 -31.69
CA GLY A 827 7.62 -28.13 -32.63
C GLY A 827 6.20 -28.10 -32.06
N THR A 828 6.03 -27.96 -30.74
CA THR A 828 4.74 -27.94 -30.07
C THR A 828 4.25 -26.51 -29.89
N SER A 829 2.99 -26.24 -30.26
CA SER A 829 2.40 -24.92 -30.03
C SER A 829 2.30 -24.61 -28.54
N ILE A 830 2.61 -23.37 -28.18
CA ILE A 830 2.53 -22.91 -26.79
C ILE A 830 1.11 -23.10 -26.23
N ASN A 831 1.03 -23.57 -24.98
CA ASN A 831 -0.25 -23.68 -24.29
C ASN A 831 -0.67 -22.33 -23.71
N LEU A 832 -1.61 -21.66 -24.37
CA LEU A 832 -2.15 -20.37 -23.92
C LEU A 832 -3.22 -20.47 -22.82
N ALA A 833 -3.59 -21.69 -22.42
CA ALA A 833 -4.56 -21.97 -21.37
C ALA A 833 -4.01 -23.05 -20.40
N PRO A 834 -2.86 -22.82 -19.75
CA PRO A 834 -2.27 -23.80 -18.83
C PRO A 834 -3.21 -24.14 -17.67
N LYS A 835 -3.13 -25.35 -17.11
CA LYS A 835 -4.02 -25.78 -15.98
C LYS A 835 -3.79 -24.95 -14.71
N LYS A 836 -2.58 -24.43 -14.52
CA LYS A 836 -2.22 -23.54 -13.43
C LYS A 836 -2.46 -22.09 -13.80
N LEU A 837 -2.89 -21.29 -12.83
CA LEU A 837 -2.99 -19.84 -12.94
C LEU A 837 -1.62 -19.18 -12.75
N PHE A 838 -0.90 -19.62 -11.72
CA PHE A 838 0.47 -19.24 -11.41
C PHE A 838 1.31 -20.51 -11.28
N ASP A 839 2.47 -20.53 -11.90
CA ASP A 839 3.41 -21.65 -11.82
C ASP A 839 4.85 -21.17 -11.68
N SER A 840 5.35 -21.22 -10.44
CA SER A 840 6.78 -21.14 -10.11
C SER A 840 7.05 -21.92 -8.82
N PRO A 841 8.32 -22.03 -8.38
CA PRO A 841 8.64 -22.59 -7.07
C PRO A 841 8.05 -21.82 -5.88
N PHE A 842 7.75 -20.52 -6.06
CA PHE A 842 7.37 -19.58 -5.00
C PHE A 842 5.90 -19.21 -4.97
N ILE A 843 5.21 -19.26 -6.12
CA ILE A 843 3.77 -18.98 -6.23
C ILE A 843 3.11 -20.05 -7.11
N GLN A 844 2.08 -20.71 -6.59
CA GLN A 844 1.40 -21.81 -7.27
C GLN A 844 -0.12 -21.73 -7.07
N SER A 845 -0.88 -21.92 -8.15
CA SER A 845 -2.33 -22.00 -8.08
C SER A 845 -2.91 -22.77 -9.26
N LYS A 846 -3.98 -23.55 -9.02
CA LYS A 846 -4.82 -24.13 -10.07
C LYS A 846 -5.79 -23.06 -10.58
N HIS A 847 -5.90 -22.90 -11.90
CA HIS A 847 -6.88 -21.99 -12.49
C HIS A 847 -8.32 -22.36 -12.07
N GLY A 848 -9.11 -21.35 -11.73
CA GLY A 848 -10.49 -21.50 -11.24
C GLY A 848 -10.61 -21.84 -9.75
N SER A 849 -9.52 -22.19 -9.06
CA SER A 849 -9.59 -22.60 -7.65
C SER A 849 -9.83 -21.44 -6.70
N GLY A 850 -9.27 -20.25 -6.98
CA GLY A 850 -9.26 -19.13 -6.03
C GLY A 850 -8.31 -19.34 -4.83
N ILE A 851 -7.53 -20.42 -4.83
CA ILE A 851 -6.54 -20.75 -3.81
C ILE A 851 -5.14 -20.56 -4.41
N VAL A 852 -4.30 -19.78 -3.73
CA VAL A 852 -2.90 -19.53 -4.14
C VAL A 852 -1.96 -19.83 -2.99
N ASN A 853 -0.97 -20.68 -3.25
CA ASN A 853 0.07 -21.03 -2.30
C ASN A 853 1.34 -20.24 -2.60
N ILE A 854 1.86 -19.55 -1.59
CA ILE A 854 3.08 -18.75 -1.65
C ILE A 854 4.08 -19.33 -0.64
N ARG A 855 5.33 -19.55 -1.05
CA ARG A 855 6.35 -20.15 -0.18
C ARG A 855 7.76 -19.66 -0.51
N LYS A 856 8.62 -19.58 0.50
CA LYS A 856 10.08 -19.41 0.38
C LYS A 856 10.74 -19.94 1.65
N GLY A 857 11.69 -20.86 1.49
CA GLY A 857 12.29 -21.57 2.63
C GLY A 857 11.21 -22.24 3.47
N GLN A 858 11.22 -22.00 4.79
CA GLN A 858 10.22 -22.55 5.72
C GLN A 858 8.92 -21.75 5.77
N ARG A 859 8.91 -20.49 5.28
CA ARG A 859 7.72 -19.63 5.34
C ARG A 859 6.73 -19.97 4.24
N ARG A 860 5.45 -20.04 4.61
CA ARG A 860 4.33 -20.35 3.73
C ARG A 860 3.16 -19.41 4.00
N LEU A 861 2.42 -19.07 2.96
CA LEU A 861 1.17 -18.32 3.01
C LEU A 861 0.21 -18.91 1.99
N THR A 862 -0.99 -19.27 2.43
CA THR A 862 -2.08 -19.66 1.54
C THR A 862 -3.10 -18.54 1.50
N ILE A 863 -3.36 -18.04 0.29
CA ILE A 863 -4.45 -17.11 0.02
C ILE A 863 -5.64 -17.95 -0.46
N ASP A 864 -6.72 -17.93 0.31
CA ASP A 864 -7.99 -18.53 -0.09
C ASP A 864 -9.05 -17.43 -0.27
N LEU A 865 -9.47 -17.30 -1.52
CA LEU A 865 -10.60 -16.49 -1.99
C LEU A 865 -11.58 -17.35 -2.82
N GLY A 866 -11.39 -18.68 -2.82
CA GLY A 866 -12.03 -19.62 -3.73
C GLY A 866 -13.19 -20.41 -3.12
N SER A 867 -13.22 -20.54 -1.79
CA SER A 867 -14.29 -21.19 -1.06
C SER A 867 -15.62 -20.46 -1.25
N THR A 868 -16.57 -21.15 -1.89
CA THR A 868 -18.00 -20.78 -1.84
C THR A 868 -18.57 -21.37 -0.55
N GLY A 869 -19.06 -20.51 0.35
CA GLY A 869 -19.62 -20.87 1.67
C GLY A 869 -18.68 -20.48 2.82
N SER A 870 -19.08 -19.75 3.86
CA SER A 870 -20.40 -19.46 4.39
C SER A 870 -20.47 -18.00 4.87
N GLU A 871 -21.70 -17.51 5.04
CA GLU A 871 -22.04 -16.55 6.08
C GLU A 871 -21.21 -16.80 7.35
N ARG A 872 -20.59 -15.75 7.87
CA ARG A 872 -20.34 -15.56 9.30
C ARG A 872 -20.59 -14.10 9.61
#